data_AF-A0A1T1ZXL0-F1
#
_entry.id   AF-A0A1T1ZXL0-F1
#
_cell.length_a   1.000
_cell.length_b   1.000
_cell.length_c   1.000
_cell.angle_alpha   90.00
_cell.angle_beta   90.00
_cell.angle_gamma   90.00
#
_symmetry.space_group_name_H-M   'P 1'
#
loop_
_entity.id
_entity.type
_entity.pdbx_description
1 polymer ?
#
loop_
_entity_poly.entity_id
_entity_poly.type
_entity_poly.pdbx_seq_one_letter_code
_entity_poly.pdbx_strand_id
1 'polypeptide(L)'
;MTTIGKRRRFMGTSALLSVCLPFCNPAFADVNTQLETITPAEDTRAYYGDTPDPRDENYSYRLTHEAVVGGMTADGNAFVGTVYRNYSNAIYAGFEWTETGGVGPAGNAAATTPSEAYYYFTANDISADGSVIVGKAAGGISNHPGVQRAYRWTAAEGYQDLGTVDRTATFGQSDARAVSGDGRTVVGYDRALNGSETAFRWTQETGMVSLGFLPGRTSSGNDWARGASWDGSVIVGQATGAPEGSFGASALKPFRWTEATGMEQLSIPAGNNPYALDTGYASDVSWDGRVIVGAMQPGGVYGHRAVRWTDGTMALLGTLPEVEAAQAADISEALGVSGNGDVIVGLVNGFDSRTHGFRWTEDGGMQTVEDWLRDSGATIDASVPGRSEITLTAVSTNADGSVVVGITRDSETYIARGNGTGSAALPGSGDTGGGDTGGGDTGGGDTGGGDTGGGGTGGGVTGGGDTGSGDTGGGDTGGGNTGGGDTGGGGTGGGDTGGGDTGGGDTGGGNTGGGNTGSGVGIITVSSLGSSLATTGAANTTTTRSLGVIVNGAGSRPLDRRVEQGRSIFWTGGDWGTDQIDGKDGRFGLGEVGFGHNFGAFQLNGVVGTIANHQDAILGGKTETRATYVKLEALRQLSGTNDRGLWAAFTASGLWGTAELTRGYLVGGGALDTSRGKTDVEAYGIRARLQYENIVPMISPYGELSHSKSCLDAYSESGGAFPAAFDRLCDEATELRLGFDAEVPLSSRINLLGTLEGVHRFQDSGSSVAGEVIGIGAFDLGAPDYQQDWLRAGLGISADLGGSKLSIIANGTTKGEAADAWIAANWSIKF
;
A
#
# COMPACT_ATOMS: atom_id res chain seq x y z
N MET A 1 2.88 0.53 -48.20
CA MET A 1 1.74 1.35 -48.69
C MET A 1 1.56 2.52 -47.75
N THR A 2 1.14 3.64 -48.31
CA THR A 2 1.43 5.03 -47.93
C THR A 2 0.78 5.53 -46.63
N THR A 3 1.55 6.35 -45.91
CA THR A 3 1.23 7.35 -44.89
C THR A 3 0.08 8.30 -45.27
N ILE A 4 -0.67 8.83 -44.28
CA ILE A 4 -1.39 10.14 -44.17
C ILE A 4 -2.31 10.01 -42.92
N GLY A 5 -2.44 10.90 -41.94
CA GLY A 5 -1.98 12.27 -41.71
C GLY A 5 -3.11 13.09 -41.05
N LYS A 6 -2.78 13.96 -40.07
CA LYS A 6 -3.22 15.38 -40.00
C LYS A 6 -2.82 16.06 -38.69
N ARG A 7 -1.82 16.95 -38.78
CA ARG A 7 -1.71 18.17 -37.97
C ARG A 7 -2.26 19.37 -38.76
N ARG A 8 -2.64 20.41 -38.00
CA ARG A 8 -2.82 21.86 -38.31
C ARG A 8 -4.14 22.34 -38.93
N ARG A 9 -4.81 23.26 -38.21
CA ARG A 9 -5.08 24.63 -38.68
C ARG A 9 -5.02 25.61 -37.50
N PHE A 10 -4.32 26.73 -37.72
CA PHE A 10 -4.17 27.89 -36.84
C PHE A 10 -4.84 29.09 -37.54
N MET A 11 -5.41 30.00 -36.73
CA MET A 11 -5.84 31.39 -37.00
C MET A 11 -6.97 31.68 -38.02
N GLY A 12 -8.04 32.27 -37.49
CA GLY A 12 -8.92 33.22 -38.16
C GLY A 12 -9.34 34.30 -37.15
N THR A 13 -8.84 35.52 -37.35
CA THR A 13 -9.17 36.74 -36.62
C THR A 13 -10.52 37.30 -37.05
N SER A 14 -11.35 37.77 -36.10
CA SER A 14 -12.04 39.08 -36.09
C SER A 14 -13.19 39.14 -35.05
N ALA A 15 -12.95 39.96 -34.01
CA ALA A 15 -13.86 40.88 -33.29
C ALA A 15 -15.32 40.50 -33.00
N LEU A 16 -15.72 40.55 -31.72
CA LEU A 16 -16.49 41.68 -31.15
C LEU A 16 -16.72 41.50 -29.64
N LEU A 17 -16.57 42.62 -28.92
CA LEU A 17 -17.05 42.85 -27.56
C LEU A 17 -18.49 42.31 -27.37
N SER A 18 -18.72 41.57 -26.29
CA SER A 18 -19.96 41.71 -25.54
C SER A 18 -19.71 41.38 -24.08
N VAL A 19 -19.92 42.40 -23.24
CA VAL A 19 -19.98 42.32 -21.79
C VAL A 19 -21.26 41.58 -21.41
N CYS A 20 -21.16 40.43 -20.74
CA CYS A 20 -22.26 39.81 -20.01
C CYS A 20 -21.73 39.15 -18.73
N LEU A 21 -21.91 39.84 -17.61
CA LEU A 21 -22.23 39.26 -16.30
C LEU A 21 -23.73 39.52 -16.08
N PRO A 22 -24.53 38.68 -15.38
CA PRO A 22 -24.26 37.39 -14.73
C PRO A 22 -25.20 36.26 -15.25
N PHE A 23 -25.13 35.05 -14.66
CA PHE A 23 -25.85 33.81 -15.01
C PHE A 23 -25.24 32.96 -16.11
N CYS A 24 -24.11 32.29 -15.81
CA CYS A 24 -23.81 31.02 -16.46
C CYS A 24 -24.40 29.90 -15.60
N ASN A 25 -25.35 29.20 -16.19
CA ASN A 25 -26.06 28.02 -15.69
C ASN A 25 -25.05 26.90 -15.40
N PRO A 26 -25.07 26.22 -14.24
CA PRO A 26 -24.25 25.04 -13.99
C PRO A 26 -24.90 23.86 -14.72
N ALA A 27 -24.61 23.73 -16.01
CA ALA A 27 -25.03 22.59 -16.81
C ALA A 27 -23.84 22.08 -17.61
N PHE A 28 -22.83 21.59 -16.89
CA PHE A 28 -21.90 20.60 -17.41
C PHE A 28 -21.74 19.50 -16.36
N ALA A 29 -22.14 18.32 -16.80
CA ALA A 29 -22.21 17.03 -16.14
C ALA A 29 -21.18 16.78 -15.03
N ASP A 30 -21.69 16.28 -13.91
CA ASP A 30 -21.02 15.31 -13.05
C ASP A 30 -20.34 14.26 -13.94
N VAL A 31 -19.02 14.34 -14.05
CA VAL A 31 -18.23 13.12 -14.18
C VAL A 31 -18.04 12.68 -12.75
N ASN A 32 -18.96 11.83 -12.30
CA ASN A 32 -18.78 10.99 -11.13
C ASN A 32 -17.43 10.28 -11.36
N THR A 33 -16.37 10.74 -10.72
CA THR A 33 -15.10 9.99 -10.66
C THR A 33 -15.46 8.73 -9.88
N GLN A 34 -15.79 7.67 -10.62
CA GLN A 34 -15.73 6.34 -10.06
C GLN A 34 -14.30 6.21 -9.55
N LEU A 35 -14.16 6.04 -8.23
CA LEU A 35 -12.94 5.55 -7.64
C LEU A 35 -12.58 4.31 -8.45
N GLU A 36 -11.53 4.38 -9.27
CA GLU A 36 -10.94 3.18 -9.84
C GLU A 36 -10.37 2.41 -8.63
N THR A 37 -11.18 1.50 -8.09
CA THR A 37 -10.72 0.44 -7.18
C THR A 37 -9.56 -0.23 -7.88
N ILE A 38 -8.37 -0.26 -7.27
CA ILE A 38 -7.22 -0.94 -7.88
C ILE A 38 -7.20 -2.36 -7.30
N THR A 39 -7.85 -3.30 -7.97
CA THR A 39 -7.74 -4.72 -7.61
C THR A 39 -6.35 -5.25 -7.98
N PRO A 40 -5.86 -6.37 -7.36
CA PRO A 40 -4.61 -6.98 -7.78
C PRO A 40 -4.53 -7.26 -9.29
N ALA A 41 -5.68 -7.56 -9.90
CA ALA A 41 -5.78 -7.80 -11.33
C ALA A 41 -5.61 -6.51 -12.17
N GLU A 42 -6.15 -5.39 -11.71
CA GLU A 42 -5.96 -4.09 -12.37
C GLU A 42 -4.53 -3.57 -12.21
N ASP A 43 -3.95 -3.70 -11.02
CA ASP A 43 -2.57 -3.28 -10.75
C ASP A 43 -1.58 -4.08 -11.58
N THR A 44 -1.75 -5.40 -11.60
CA THR A 44 -0.93 -6.30 -12.44
C THR A 44 -1.07 -5.93 -13.91
N ARG A 45 -2.27 -5.61 -14.40
CA ARG A 45 -2.47 -5.18 -15.79
C ARG A 45 -1.83 -3.83 -16.09
N ALA A 46 -1.94 -2.86 -15.19
CA ALA A 46 -1.33 -1.55 -15.32
C ALA A 46 0.20 -1.68 -15.40
N TYR A 47 0.80 -2.52 -14.55
CA TYR A 47 2.22 -2.83 -14.58
C TYR A 47 2.70 -3.32 -15.96
N TYR A 48 1.92 -4.19 -16.60
CA TYR A 48 2.23 -4.72 -17.94
C TYR A 48 1.77 -3.82 -19.11
N GLY A 49 1.07 -2.71 -18.84
CA GLY A 49 0.49 -1.83 -19.86
C GLY A 49 -0.71 -2.44 -20.60
N ASP A 50 -1.34 -3.47 -20.03
CA ASP A 50 -2.47 -4.19 -20.63
C ASP A 50 -3.82 -3.59 -20.16
N THR A 51 -4.12 -2.37 -20.59
CA THR A 51 -5.39 -1.71 -20.24
C THR A 51 -6.58 -2.41 -20.90
N PRO A 52 -7.62 -2.84 -20.13
CA PRO A 52 -8.81 -3.45 -20.70
C PRO A 52 -9.54 -2.48 -21.65
N ASP A 53 -9.94 -2.94 -22.85
CA ASP A 53 -10.94 -2.20 -23.65
C ASP A 53 -12.33 -2.74 -23.28
N PRO A 54 -13.15 -2.01 -22.50
CA PRO A 54 -14.50 -2.45 -22.14
C PRO A 54 -15.45 -2.54 -23.35
N ARG A 55 -15.01 -2.14 -24.54
CA ARG A 55 -15.73 -2.34 -25.81
C ARG A 55 -15.36 -3.66 -26.51
N ASP A 56 -14.43 -4.44 -25.96
CA ASP A 56 -14.18 -5.80 -26.43
C ASP A 56 -15.42 -6.66 -26.15
N GLU A 57 -15.96 -7.29 -27.19
CA GLU A 57 -17.12 -8.18 -27.12
C GLU A 57 -16.93 -9.39 -26.19
N ASN A 58 -15.67 -9.62 -25.81
CA ASN A 58 -15.23 -10.68 -24.93
C ASN A 58 -15.02 -10.23 -23.46
N TYR A 59 -15.21 -8.96 -23.12
CA TYR A 59 -15.01 -8.45 -21.76
C TYR A 59 -16.00 -9.05 -20.74
N SER A 60 -15.50 -9.55 -19.60
CA SER A 60 -16.30 -10.07 -18.48
C SER A 60 -15.82 -9.51 -17.15
N TYR A 61 -16.62 -8.64 -16.54
CA TYR A 61 -16.30 -7.97 -15.28
C TYR A 61 -15.97 -8.94 -14.13
N ARG A 62 -16.65 -10.09 -14.04
CA ARG A 62 -16.40 -11.10 -12.99
C ARG A 62 -15.05 -11.78 -13.13
N LEU A 63 -14.60 -12.04 -14.36
CA LEU A 63 -13.35 -12.76 -14.62
C LEU A 63 -12.12 -11.83 -14.64
N THR A 64 -12.32 -10.51 -14.78
CA THR A 64 -11.23 -9.54 -14.82
C THR A 64 -10.76 -9.07 -13.44
N HIS A 65 -11.52 -9.31 -12.38
CA HIS A 65 -11.19 -8.85 -11.02
C HIS A 65 -10.90 -9.99 -10.03
N GLU A 66 -11.22 -11.24 -10.41
CA GLU A 66 -11.01 -12.40 -9.53
C GLU A 66 -9.52 -12.78 -9.48
N ALA A 67 -8.98 -12.78 -8.26
CA ALA A 67 -7.68 -13.33 -7.94
C ALA A 67 -7.83 -14.74 -7.33
N VAL A 68 -6.88 -15.61 -7.63
CA VAL A 68 -6.69 -16.86 -6.90
C VAL A 68 -5.56 -16.62 -5.91
N VAL A 69 -5.84 -16.74 -4.61
CA VAL A 69 -4.81 -16.61 -3.56
C VAL A 69 -4.02 -17.91 -3.46
N GLY A 70 -2.70 -17.79 -3.32
CA GLY A 70 -1.76 -18.88 -3.09
C GLY A 70 -1.25 -18.88 -1.64
N GLY A 71 0.03 -19.20 -1.49
CA GLY A 71 0.74 -19.24 -0.21
C GLY A 71 1.05 -17.88 0.41
N MET A 72 1.50 -17.92 1.67
CA MET A 72 1.84 -16.79 2.51
C MET A 72 3.14 -17.06 3.29
N THR A 73 3.89 -16.00 3.60
CA THR A 73 5.08 -16.06 4.46
C THR A 73 4.74 -16.35 5.93
N ALA A 74 5.75 -16.77 6.69
CA ALA A 74 5.65 -17.11 8.11
C ALA A 74 5.06 -15.99 8.97
N ASP A 75 5.51 -14.77 8.74
CA ASP A 75 5.09 -13.58 9.46
C ASP A 75 3.71 -13.07 9.02
N GLY A 76 3.21 -13.51 7.86
CA GLY A 76 1.96 -13.01 7.28
C GLY A 76 2.15 -11.74 6.45
N ASN A 77 3.41 -11.37 6.24
CA ASN A 77 3.83 -10.14 5.61
C ASN A 77 4.04 -10.29 4.11
N ALA A 78 3.74 -11.42 3.48
CA ALA A 78 3.63 -11.49 2.04
C ALA A 78 2.77 -12.67 1.67
N PHE A 79 2.06 -12.57 0.55
CA PHE A 79 1.36 -13.68 -0.06
C PHE A 79 1.36 -13.54 -1.56
N VAL A 80 1.25 -14.66 -2.25
CA VAL A 80 1.20 -14.69 -3.70
C VAL A 80 -0.18 -15.08 -4.19
N GLY A 81 -0.43 -14.84 -5.46
CA GLY A 81 -1.62 -15.35 -6.12
C GLY A 81 -1.53 -15.22 -7.62
N THR A 82 -2.60 -15.58 -8.29
CA THR A 82 -2.71 -15.52 -9.74
C THR A 82 -3.94 -14.72 -10.14
N VAL A 83 -3.76 -13.81 -11.07
CA VAL A 83 -4.83 -13.01 -11.68
C VAL A 83 -4.90 -13.23 -13.17
N TYR A 84 -6.03 -12.86 -13.74
CA TYR A 84 -6.20 -12.85 -15.17
C TYR A 84 -5.69 -11.53 -15.78
N ARG A 85 -4.60 -11.62 -16.55
CA ARG A 85 -3.89 -10.48 -17.14
C ARG A 85 -4.57 -10.00 -18.42
N ASN A 86 -4.91 -10.91 -19.34
CA ASN A 86 -5.50 -10.53 -20.63
C ASN A 86 -6.58 -11.53 -21.05
N TYR A 87 -7.78 -11.02 -21.33
CA TYR A 87 -8.92 -11.84 -21.71
C TYR A 87 -8.85 -12.37 -23.13
N SER A 88 -8.60 -11.51 -24.10
CA SER A 88 -8.64 -11.88 -25.51
C SER A 88 -7.63 -13.00 -25.83
N ASN A 89 -6.60 -13.16 -25.00
CA ASN A 89 -5.54 -14.17 -25.13
C ASN A 89 -5.48 -15.22 -24.00
N ALA A 90 -6.40 -15.19 -23.03
CA ALA A 90 -6.42 -16.08 -21.87
C ALA A 90 -5.10 -16.19 -21.07
N ILE A 91 -4.49 -15.04 -20.79
CA ILE A 91 -3.19 -14.92 -20.13
C ILE A 91 -3.38 -14.73 -18.62
N TYR A 92 -2.67 -15.53 -17.84
CA TYR A 92 -2.56 -15.40 -16.39
C TYR A 92 -1.24 -14.72 -15.99
N ALA A 93 -1.26 -13.97 -14.90
CA ALA A 93 -0.07 -13.43 -14.27
C ALA A 93 -0.08 -13.75 -12.78
N GLY A 94 1.07 -14.17 -12.26
CA GLY A 94 1.30 -14.24 -10.83
C GLY A 94 1.46 -12.83 -10.29
N PHE A 95 0.83 -12.55 -9.16
CA PHE A 95 1.11 -11.37 -8.37
C PHE A 95 1.69 -11.80 -7.02
N GLU A 96 2.50 -10.94 -6.46
CA GLU A 96 2.97 -11.01 -5.10
C GLU A 96 2.45 -9.76 -4.41
N TRP A 97 1.73 -9.96 -3.32
CA TRP A 97 1.51 -8.91 -2.36
C TRP A 97 2.60 -9.06 -1.30
N THR A 98 3.40 -8.03 -1.12
CA THR A 98 4.31 -7.99 0.03
C THR A 98 3.82 -6.93 0.99
N GLU A 99 4.22 -7.14 2.24
CA GLU A 99 4.29 -6.18 3.30
C GLU A 99 4.93 -5.00 2.64
N THR A 100 6.15 -5.10 2.11
CA THR A 100 6.97 -3.96 1.71
C THR A 100 6.72 -3.27 0.38
N GLY A 101 5.92 -3.84 -0.52
CA GLY A 101 5.76 -3.35 -1.89
C GLY A 101 4.33 -3.27 -2.39
N GLY A 102 3.31 -3.58 -1.58
CA GLY A 102 1.95 -3.72 -2.06
C GLY A 102 1.84 -4.84 -3.10
N VAL A 103 0.91 -4.71 -4.07
CA VAL A 103 0.78 -5.68 -5.17
C VAL A 103 1.81 -5.39 -6.25
N GLY A 104 2.62 -6.40 -6.57
CA GLY A 104 3.54 -6.39 -7.71
C GLY A 104 3.49 -7.69 -8.50
N PRO A 105 4.17 -7.77 -9.66
CA PRO A 105 4.31 -9.03 -10.39
C PRO A 105 5.12 -10.03 -9.56
N ALA A 106 4.60 -11.26 -9.41
CA ALA A 106 5.29 -12.29 -8.65
C ALA A 106 6.67 -12.57 -9.24
N GLY A 107 7.72 -12.49 -8.44
CA GLY A 107 9.08 -12.76 -8.88
C GLY A 107 9.67 -11.71 -9.83
N ASN A 108 9.27 -10.43 -9.70
CA ASN A 108 9.85 -9.31 -10.46
C ASN A 108 9.84 -9.53 -11.99
N ALA A 109 8.80 -10.16 -12.52
CA ALA A 109 8.66 -10.33 -13.97
C ALA A 109 8.66 -8.97 -14.68
N ALA A 110 9.46 -8.82 -15.73
CA ALA A 110 9.62 -7.55 -16.42
C ALA A 110 8.32 -7.05 -17.07
N ALA A 111 8.04 -5.75 -16.96
CA ALA A 111 6.89 -5.09 -17.61
C ALA A 111 6.83 -5.31 -19.13
N THR A 112 7.98 -5.59 -19.78
CA THR A 112 8.07 -5.89 -21.22
C THR A 112 7.69 -7.32 -21.61
N THR A 113 7.21 -8.13 -20.67
CA THR A 113 6.81 -9.52 -20.93
C THR A 113 5.68 -9.56 -21.98
N PRO A 114 5.85 -10.27 -23.11
CA PRO A 114 4.89 -10.26 -24.21
C PRO A 114 3.46 -10.63 -23.78
N SER A 115 2.46 -9.98 -24.37
CA SER A 115 1.03 -10.25 -24.17
C SER A 115 0.52 -11.30 -25.18
N GLU A 116 1.28 -12.36 -25.43
CA GLU A 116 0.90 -13.45 -26.33
C GLU A 116 0.31 -14.63 -25.52
N ALA A 117 -0.68 -15.34 -26.08
CA ALA A 117 -1.43 -16.41 -25.38
C ALA A 117 -0.56 -17.55 -24.79
N TYR A 118 0.68 -17.69 -25.23
CA TYR A 118 1.61 -18.71 -24.76
C TYR A 118 2.65 -18.20 -23.75
N TYR A 119 2.59 -16.93 -23.32
CA TYR A 119 3.41 -16.35 -22.25
C TYR A 119 2.53 -16.01 -21.05
N TYR A 120 2.41 -16.95 -20.11
CA TYR A 120 1.68 -16.71 -18.87
C TYR A 120 2.43 -17.32 -17.68
N PHE A 121 2.29 -16.71 -16.52
CA PHE A 121 2.92 -17.13 -15.26
C PHE A 121 1.84 -17.20 -14.19
N THR A 122 1.90 -18.23 -13.35
CA THR A 122 1.04 -18.36 -12.16
C THR A 122 1.93 -18.32 -10.94
N ALA A 123 1.42 -17.86 -9.80
CA ALA A 123 2.08 -18.01 -8.51
C ALA A 123 1.13 -18.79 -7.59
N ASN A 124 1.58 -19.98 -7.19
CA ASN A 124 0.78 -20.91 -6.40
C ASN A 124 1.19 -20.88 -4.92
N ASP A 125 2.48 -20.72 -4.62
CA ASP A 125 3.00 -20.77 -3.26
C ASP A 125 4.33 -20.00 -3.10
N ILE A 126 4.66 -19.64 -1.85
CA ILE A 126 5.85 -18.87 -1.47
C ILE A 126 6.50 -19.46 -0.20
N SER A 127 7.83 -19.44 -0.11
CA SER A 127 8.55 -19.92 1.08
C SER A 127 8.27 -19.05 2.30
N ALA A 128 8.53 -19.58 3.49
CA ALA A 128 8.22 -18.93 4.75
C ALA A 128 8.93 -17.56 4.92
N ASP A 129 10.08 -17.39 4.30
CA ASP A 129 10.88 -16.15 4.30
C ASP A 129 10.66 -15.26 3.07
N GLY A 130 9.74 -15.63 2.17
CA GLY A 130 9.45 -14.89 0.94
C GLY A 130 10.48 -15.06 -0.18
N SER A 131 11.58 -15.79 0.04
CA SER A 131 12.72 -15.83 -0.89
C SER A 131 12.51 -16.71 -2.13
N VAL A 132 11.51 -17.59 -2.11
CA VAL A 132 11.22 -18.55 -3.18
C VAL A 132 9.73 -18.51 -3.53
N ILE A 133 9.42 -18.29 -4.81
CA ILE A 133 8.04 -18.37 -5.35
C ILE A 133 7.98 -19.53 -6.34
N VAL A 134 6.90 -20.30 -6.31
CA VAL A 134 6.67 -21.42 -7.22
C VAL A 134 5.33 -21.34 -7.93
N GLY A 135 5.27 -21.95 -9.11
CA GLY A 135 4.06 -22.06 -9.89
C GLY A 135 4.34 -22.77 -11.21
N LYS A 136 3.51 -22.48 -12.22
CA LYS A 136 3.78 -22.87 -13.61
C LYS A 136 3.82 -21.67 -14.54
N ALA A 137 4.57 -21.81 -15.62
CA ALA A 137 4.54 -20.88 -16.73
C ALA A 137 4.53 -21.59 -18.08
N ALA A 138 3.89 -20.98 -19.07
CA ALA A 138 4.06 -21.32 -20.48
C ALA A 138 4.90 -20.22 -21.12
N GLY A 139 5.93 -20.60 -21.89
CA GLY A 139 6.84 -19.64 -22.54
C GLY A 139 7.78 -18.92 -21.56
N GLY A 140 8.89 -18.37 -22.07
CA GLY A 140 9.85 -17.59 -21.27
C GLY A 140 10.79 -18.38 -20.36
N ILE A 141 10.39 -19.59 -19.91
CA ILE A 141 11.24 -20.48 -19.09
C ILE A 141 11.61 -21.79 -19.79
N SER A 142 10.70 -22.32 -20.63
CA SER A 142 10.93 -23.55 -21.37
C SER A 142 11.29 -23.25 -22.83
N ASN A 143 12.14 -24.07 -23.43
CA ASN A 143 12.56 -23.90 -24.83
C ASN A 143 11.44 -24.22 -25.85
N HIS A 144 10.22 -24.52 -25.39
CA HIS A 144 9.08 -24.91 -26.23
C HIS A 144 7.90 -23.95 -26.00
N PRO A 145 7.63 -23.02 -26.94
CA PRO A 145 6.50 -22.10 -26.84
C PRO A 145 5.20 -22.87 -26.60
N GLY A 146 4.48 -22.53 -25.52
CA GLY A 146 3.18 -23.13 -25.16
C GLY A 146 3.22 -24.40 -24.29
N VAL A 147 4.40 -24.93 -23.94
CA VAL A 147 4.50 -26.02 -22.95
C VAL A 147 4.55 -25.43 -21.53
N GLN A 148 3.61 -25.89 -20.69
CA GLN A 148 3.51 -25.50 -19.28
C GLN A 148 4.56 -26.23 -18.45
N ARG A 149 5.41 -25.49 -17.74
CA ARG A 149 6.44 -26.07 -16.87
C ARG A 149 6.34 -25.47 -15.47
N ALA A 150 6.54 -26.32 -14.48
CA ALA A 150 6.78 -25.92 -13.11
C ALA A 150 8.05 -25.07 -13.04
N TYR A 151 8.01 -23.99 -12.27
CA TYR A 151 9.16 -23.14 -12.04
C TYR A 151 9.44 -22.95 -10.55
N ARG A 152 10.69 -22.60 -10.26
CA ARG A 152 11.12 -22.01 -8.99
C ARG A 152 11.74 -20.65 -9.29
N TRP A 153 11.28 -19.60 -8.63
CA TRP A 153 11.85 -18.28 -8.74
C TRP A 153 12.67 -17.94 -7.50
N THR A 154 13.80 -17.27 -7.70
CA THR A 154 14.54 -16.57 -6.64
C THR A 154 15.06 -15.24 -7.17
N ALA A 155 15.31 -14.28 -6.28
CA ALA A 155 15.93 -13.01 -6.66
C ALA A 155 17.31 -13.19 -7.34
N ALA A 156 18.07 -14.22 -6.96
CA ALA A 156 19.42 -14.47 -7.48
C ALA A 156 19.44 -15.14 -8.86
N GLU A 157 18.50 -16.06 -9.12
CA GLU A 157 18.51 -16.91 -10.32
C GLU A 157 17.39 -16.55 -11.32
N GLY A 158 16.42 -15.74 -10.92
CA GLY A 158 15.20 -15.51 -11.68
C GLY A 158 14.35 -16.77 -11.77
N TYR A 159 13.58 -16.92 -12.85
CA TYR A 159 12.74 -18.09 -13.09
C TYR A 159 13.54 -19.29 -13.59
N GLN A 160 13.53 -20.37 -12.82
CA GLN A 160 14.15 -21.65 -13.15
C GLN A 160 13.10 -22.68 -13.59
N ASP A 161 13.25 -23.25 -14.80
CA ASP A 161 12.47 -24.42 -15.25
C ASP A 161 12.88 -25.68 -14.46
N LEU A 162 11.91 -26.36 -13.85
CA LEU A 162 12.13 -27.57 -13.05
C LEU A 162 12.08 -28.87 -13.87
N GLY A 163 11.65 -28.80 -15.12
CA GLY A 163 11.58 -29.93 -16.04
C GLY A 163 10.35 -30.82 -15.81
N THR A 164 10.53 -32.11 -16.08
CA THR A 164 9.52 -33.19 -15.97
C THR A 164 10.16 -34.40 -15.29
N VAL A 165 9.34 -35.31 -14.74
CA VAL A 165 9.81 -36.59 -14.17
C VAL A 165 10.53 -37.41 -15.24
N ASP A 166 9.94 -37.51 -16.44
CA ASP A 166 10.66 -37.96 -17.62
C ASP A 166 11.51 -36.81 -18.17
N ARG A 167 12.81 -36.81 -17.85
CA ARG A 167 13.77 -35.79 -18.28
C ARG A 167 14.00 -35.75 -19.79
N THR A 168 13.48 -36.73 -20.52
CA THR A 168 13.54 -36.77 -21.98
C THR A 168 12.26 -36.23 -22.63
N ALA A 169 11.21 -35.98 -21.85
CA ALA A 169 9.92 -35.52 -22.36
C ALA A 169 9.98 -34.05 -22.80
N THR A 170 10.09 -33.86 -24.11
CA THR A 170 10.11 -32.53 -24.75
C THR A 170 8.83 -31.73 -24.52
N PHE A 171 7.67 -32.40 -24.56
CA PHE A 171 6.33 -31.79 -24.43
C PHE A 171 5.62 -32.16 -23.12
N GLY A 172 6.34 -32.73 -22.15
CA GLY A 172 5.77 -33.01 -20.83
C GLY A 172 5.39 -31.71 -20.12
N GLN A 173 4.33 -31.76 -19.32
CA GLN A 173 3.84 -30.61 -18.56
C GLN A 173 4.11 -30.82 -17.08
N SER A 174 4.29 -29.74 -16.32
CA SER A 174 4.44 -29.82 -14.87
C SER A 174 3.86 -28.58 -14.20
N ASP A 175 3.41 -28.74 -12.95
CA ASP A 175 2.83 -27.68 -12.13
C ASP A 175 3.34 -27.81 -10.69
N ALA A 176 4.05 -26.77 -10.20
CA ALA A 176 4.48 -26.70 -8.81
C ALA A 176 3.35 -26.12 -7.96
N ARG A 177 2.87 -26.89 -6.98
CA ARG A 177 1.73 -26.54 -6.14
C ARG A 177 2.12 -26.02 -4.76
N ALA A 178 3.28 -26.43 -4.24
CA ALA A 178 3.79 -25.91 -2.98
C ALA A 178 5.32 -25.94 -2.92
N VAL A 179 5.87 -25.15 -2.01
CA VAL A 179 7.30 -25.09 -1.64
C VAL A 179 7.44 -25.28 -0.13
N SER A 180 8.51 -25.96 0.31
CA SER A 180 8.80 -26.10 1.74
C SER A 180 9.11 -24.74 2.39
N GLY A 181 8.86 -24.63 3.69
CA GLY A 181 9.12 -23.39 4.43
C GLY A 181 10.55 -22.88 4.27
N ASP A 182 11.53 -23.78 4.20
CA ASP A 182 12.94 -23.45 3.97
C ASP A 182 13.33 -23.16 2.50
N GLY A 183 12.37 -23.22 1.57
CA GLY A 183 12.54 -22.90 0.15
C GLY A 183 13.29 -23.95 -0.68
N ARG A 184 13.67 -25.11 -0.11
CA ARG A 184 14.55 -26.10 -0.77
C ARG A 184 13.83 -27.21 -1.51
N THR A 185 12.60 -27.52 -1.12
CA THR A 185 11.81 -28.61 -1.70
C THR A 185 10.59 -28.04 -2.42
N VAL A 186 10.44 -28.35 -3.71
CA VAL A 186 9.24 -27.99 -4.49
C VAL A 186 8.43 -29.24 -4.79
N VAL A 187 7.12 -29.18 -4.61
CA VAL A 187 6.21 -30.31 -4.82
C VAL A 187 5.08 -29.94 -5.77
N GLY A 188 4.53 -30.94 -6.44
CA GLY A 188 3.45 -30.73 -7.40
C GLY A 188 3.13 -31.99 -8.18
N TYR A 189 2.75 -31.82 -9.44
CA TYR A 189 2.55 -32.94 -10.35
C TYR A 189 3.14 -32.71 -11.74
N ASP A 190 3.60 -33.82 -12.32
CA ASP A 190 4.01 -33.96 -13.71
C ASP A 190 2.85 -34.56 -14.49
N ARG A 191 2.59 -34.03 -15.69
CA ARG A 191 1.53 -34.52 -16.58
C ARG A 191 2.13 -35.03 -17.87
N ALA A 192 2.02 -36.33 -18.05
CA ALA A 192 2.43 -37.03 -19.27
C ALA A 192 1.44 -36.77 -20.43
N LEU A 193 1.89 -37.05 -21.67
CA LEU A 193 1.11 -36.82 -22.89
C LEU A 193 -0.19 -37.65 -22.97
N ASN A 194 -0.25 -38.77 -22.25
CA ASN A 194 -1.46 -39.59 -22.13
C ASN A 194 -2.46 -39.03 -21.09
N GLY A 195 -2.15 -37.89 -20.48
CA GLY A 195 -2.96 -37.24 -19.45
C GLY A 195 -2.76 -37.78 -18.04
N SER A 196 -1.86 -38.75 -17.83
CA SER A 196 -1.55 -39.27 -16.50
C SER A 196 -0.74 -38.25 -15.69
N GLU A 197 -1.08 -38.10 -14.43
CA GLU A 197 -0.50 -37.15 -13.49
C GLU A 197 0.26 -37.88 -12.38
N THR A 198 1.52 -37.48 -12.17
CA THR A 198 2.43 -38.11 -11.21
C THR A 198 2.90 -37.08 -10.21
N ALA A 199 2.68 -37.33 -8.92
CA ALA A 199 3.17 -36.45 -7.87
C ALA A 199 4.70 -36.46 -7.85
N PHE A 200 5.30 -35.29 -7.75
CA PHE A 200 6.75 -35.14 -7.72
C PHE A 200 7.24 -34.41 -6.48
N ARG A 201 8.52 -34.66 -6.17
CA ARG A 201 9.38 -33.81 -5.35
C ARG A 201 10.57 -33.36 -6.18
N TRP A 202 10.89 -32.08 -6.10
CA TRP A 202 12.06 -31.49 -6.73
C TRP A 202 12.98 -30.89 -5.66
N THR A 203 14.26 -31.13 -5.82
CA THR A 203 15.34 -30.39 -5.13
C THR A 203 16.41 -30.03 -6.15
N GLN A 204 17.26 -29.07 -5.82
CA GLN A 204 18.37 -28.68 -6.68
C GLN A 204 19.35 -29.86 -6.93
N GLU A 205 19.52 -30.76 -5.97
CA GLU A 205 20.42 -31.91 -6.07
C GLU A 205 19.86 -33.01 -6.98
N THR A 206 18.59 -33.37 -6.80
CA THR A 206 18.03 -34.53 -7.49
C THR A 206 17.28 -34.16 -8.77
N GLY A 207 16.90 -32.90 -8.95
CA GLY A 207 15.90 -32.50 -9.93
C GLY A 207 14.53 -33.11 -9.59
N MET A 208 13.63 -33.15 -10.59
CA MET A 208 12.29 -33.72 -10.42
C MET A 208 12.35 -35.24 -10.28
N VAL A 209 11.73 -35.77 -9.22
CA VAL A 209 11.64 -37.19 -8.89
C VAL A 209 10.20 -37.53 -8.53
N SER A 210 9.70 -38.67 -9.01
CA SER A 210 8.36 -39.17 -8.63
C SER A 210 8.33 -39.61 -7.16
N LEU A 211 7.22 -39.30 -6.48
CA LEU A 211 6.96 -39.77 -5.11
C LEU A 211 6.59 -41.27 -5.04
N GLY A 212 6.43 -41.95 -6.18
CA GLY A 212 5.87 -43.28 -6.27
C GLY A 212 4.33 -43.27 -6.25
N PHE A 213 3.73 -44.40 -5.88
CA PHE A 213 2.27 -44.58 -5.85
C PHE A 213 1.85 -45.23 -4.54
N LEU A 214 0.55 -45.15 -4.22
CA LEU A 214 -0.02 -45.90 -3.10
C LEU A 214 0.22 -47.41 -3.25
N PRO A 215 0.50 -48.14 -2.14
CA PRO A 215 0.73 -49.57 -2.16
C PRO A 215 -0.38 -50.34 -2.88
N GLY A 216 -0.01 -51.22 -3.81
CA GLY A 216 -0.96 -51.95 -4.66
C GLY A 216 -1.27 -51.30 -6.00
N ARG A 217 -0.57 -50.20 -6.35
CA ARG A 217 -0.55 -49.60 -7.68
C ARG A 217 0.81 -49.79 -8.36
N THR A 218 0.78 -49.80 -9.69
CA THR A 218 1.97 -49.96 -10.54
C THR A 218 2.11 -48.88 -11.62
N SER A 219 1.12 -48.00 -11.74
CA SER A 219 1.05 -46.94 -12.74
C SER A 219 0.58 -45.61 -12.14
N SER A 220 0.95 -44.50 -12.77
CA SER A 220 0.50 -43.15 -12.41
C SER A 220 -0.98 -42.94 -12.69
N GLY A 221 -1.57 -41.95 -12.02
CA GLY A 221 -3.01 -41.69 -12.05
C GLY A 221 -3.32 -40.20 -11.94
N ASN A 222 -4.18 -39.82 -11.02
CA ASN A 222 -4.42 -38.42 -10.65
C ASN A 222 -3.74 -38.18 -9.30
N ASP A 223 -2.41 -38.14 -9.33
CA ASP A 223 -1.55 -38.09 -8.15
C ASP A 223 -0.92 -36.69 -8.04
N TRP A 224 -1.37 -35.88 -7.08
CA TRP A 224 -0.91 -34.50 -6.87
C TRP A 224 -0.35 -34.33 -5.46
N ALA A 225 0.88 -33.84 -5.35
CA ALA A 225 1.38 -33.26 -4.10
C ALA A 225 0.90 -31.81 -3.99
N ARG A 226 0.40 -31.42 -2.82
CA ARG A 226 -0.28 -30.14 -2.57
C ARG A 226 0.36 -29.31 -1.46
N GLY A 227 1.03 -29.93 -0.50
CA GLY A 227 1.70 -29.26 0.61
C GLY A 227 2.95 -30.01 1.07
N ALA A 228 3.86 -29.29 1.71
CA ALA A 228 5.13 -29.81 2.24
C ALA A 228 5.46 -29.19 3.60
N SER A 229 6.07 -29.98 4.50
CA SER A 229 6.59 -29.47 5.78
C SER A 229 7.73 -28.46 5.58
N TRP A 230 8.19 -27.84 6.67
CA TRP A 230 9.25 -26.81 6.64
C TRP A 230 10.50 -27.24 5.87
N ASP A 231 10.94 -28.47 6.07
CA ASP A 231 12.12 -29.08 5.43
C ASP A 231 11.77 -29.95 4.20
N GLY A 232 10.48 -30.09 3.88
CA GLY A 232 9.97 -30.96 2.84
C GLY A 232 10.16 -32.46 3.09
N SER A 233 10.37 -32.88 4.35
CA SER A 233 10.46 -34.30 4.74
C SER A 233 9.10 -35.00 4.78
N VAL A 234 8.02 -34.24 4.97
CA VAL A 234 6.64 -34.71 4.86
C VAL A 234 5.97 -34.00 3.69
N ILE A 235 5.38 -34.78 2.77
CA ILE A 235 4.65 -34.27 1.62
C ILE A 235 3.24 -34.85 1.63
N VAL A 236 2.25 -34.02 1.37
CA VAL A 236 0.84 -34.42 1.42
C VAL A 236 0.11 -34.09 0.12
N GLY A 237 -0.99 -34.79 -0.13
CA GLY A 237 -1.79 -34.53 -1.30
C GLY A 237 -2.88 -35.56 -1.55
N GLN A 238 -3.17 -35.81 -2.82
CA GLN A 238 -4.14 -36.79 -3.27
C GLN A 238 -3.52 -37.77 -4.25
N ALA A 239 -3.98 -39.01 -4.23
CA ALA A 239 -3.58 -40.04 -5.18
C ALA A 239 -4.80 -40.87 -5.60
N THR A 240 -4.73 -41.47 -6.78
CA THR A 240 -5.72 -42.46 -7.21
C THR A 240 -5.65 -43.70 -6.31
N GLY A 241 -6.82 -44.19 -5.88
CA GLY A 241 -6.93 -45.29 -4.91
C GLY A 241 -6.40 -46.64 -5.41
N ALA A 242 -6.00 -47.49 -4.47
CA ALA A 242 -5.50 -48.84 -4.70
C ALA A 242 -6.48 -49.92 -4.18
N PRO A 243 -6.41 -51.19 -4.65
CA PRO A 243 -5.57 -51.70 -5.73
C PRO A 243 -6.12 -51.39 -7.13
N GLU A 244 -5.23 -51.32 -8.13
CA GLU A 244 -5.59 -51.08 -9.54
C GLU A 244 -6.66 -52.07 -10.05
N GLY A 245 -7.63 -51.58 -10.83
CA GLY A 245 -8.69 -52.40 -11.42
C GLY A 245 -9.80 -52.85 -10.47
N SER A 246 -9.78 -52.40 -9.21
CA SER A 246 -10.84 -52.65 -8.22
C SER A 246 -11.98 -51.64 -8.31
N PHE A 247 -13.16 -52.01 -7.81
CA PHE A 247 -14.27 -51.07 -7.58
C PHE A 247 -13.81 -50.04 -6.53
N GLY A 248 -13.50 -48.82 -6.97
CA GLY A 248 -12.90 -47.78 -6.12
C GLY A 248 -11.52 -47.31 -6.52
N ALA A 249 -10.89 -47.95 -7.52
CA ALA A 249 -9.61 -47.55 -8.07
C ALA A 249 -9.62 -46.18 -8.76
N SER A 250 -10.77 -45.52 -8.95
CA SER A 250 -10.88 -44.14 -9.45
C SER A 250 -11.11 -43.09 -8.35
N ALA A 251 -11.31 -43.51 -7.10
CA ALA A 251 -11.51 -42.59 -5.99
C ALA A 251 -10.19 -41.98 -5.52
N LEU A 252 -10.16 -40.65 -5.37
CA LEU A 252 -9.03 -39.93 -4.81
C LEU A 252 -8.88 -40.26 -3.32
N LYS A 253 -7.65 -40.53 -2.91
CA LYS A 253 -7.27 -40.86 -1.54
C LYS A 253 -6.25 -39.84 -1.03
N PRO A 254 -6.43 -39.31 0.18
CA PRO A 254 -5.42 -38.46 0.80
C PRO A 254 -4.19 -39.30 1.10
N PHE A 255 -3.00 -38.75 0.83
CA PHE A 255 -1.74 -39.42 1.17
C PHE A 255 -0.84 -38.54 2.02
N ARG A 256 0.03 -39.22 2.77
CA ARG A 256 1.24 -38.67 3.39
C ARG A 256 2.43 -39.42 2.82
N TRP A 257 3.48 -38.70 2.43
CA TRP A 257 4.71 -39.27 1.92
C TRP A 257 5.89 -38.89 2.80
N THR A 258 6.78 -39.85 3.02
CA THR A 258 8.13 -39.61 3.53
C THR A 258 9.13 -40.43 2.72
N GLU A 259 10.40 -40.05 2.73
CA GLU A 259 11.45 -40.82 2.05
C GLU A 259 11.56 -42.26 2.59
N ALA A 260 11.30 -42.46 3.89
CA ALA A 260 11.40 -43.76 4.54
C ALA A 260 10.25 -44.72 4.18
N THR A 261 9.03 -44.19 4.00
CA THR A 261 7.82 -45.02 3.84
C THR A 261 7.22 -44.98 2.43
N GLY A 262 7.61 -44.01 1.60
CA GLY A 262 6.90 -43.74 0.34
C GLY A 262 5.51 -43.16 0.59
N MET A 263 4.60 -43.30 -0.38
CA MET A 263 3.22 -42.83 -0.20
C MET A 263 2.44 -43.78 0.71
N GLU A 264 1.87 -43.23 1.78
CA GLU A 264 0.95 -43.90 2.68
C GLU A 264 -0.42 -43.24 2.61
N GLN A 265 -1.48 -44.05 2.51
CA GLN A 265 -2.85 -43.52 2.53
C GLN A 265 -3.20 -43.03 3.94
N LEU A 266 -3.71 -41.80 4.04
CA LEU A 266 -4.28 -41.28 5.29
C LEU A 266 -5.66 -41.90 5.55
N SER A 267 -5.93 -42.21 6.81
CA SER A 267 -7.15 -42.91 7.21
C SER A 267 -8.39 -42.01 7.00
N ILE A 268 -9.40 -42.55 6.32
CA ILE A 268 -10.74 -41.97 6.22
C ILE A 268 -11.77 -43.00 6.70
N PRO A 269 -12.80 -42.61 7.48
CA PRO A 269 -13.80 -43.55 7.96
C PRO A 269 -14.58 -44.13 6.79
N ALA A 270 -14.85 -45.43 6.84
CA ALA A 270 -15.73 -46.07 5.86
C ALA A 270 -17.14 -45.49 5.98
N GLY A 271 -17.70 -45.07 4.85
CA GLY A 271 -19.07 -44.60 4.78
C GLY A 271 -20.12 -45.69 4.97
N ASN A 272 -21.38 -45.26 5.10
CA ASN A 272 -22.51 -46.13 5.39
C ASN A 272 -23.01 -46.90 4.16
N ASN A 273 -22.55 -46.49 2.96
CA ASN A 273 -22.91 -47.11 1.69
C ASN A 273 -21.70 -47.85 1.10
N PRO A 274 -21.71 -49.20 1.09
CA PRO A 274 -20.61 -50.02 0.56
C PRO A 274 -20.46 -49.91 -0.97
N TYR A 275 -21.39 -49.26 -1.67
CA TYR A 275 -21.33 -48.99 -3.11
C TYR A 275 -20.84 -47.57 -3.45
N ALA A 276 -20.63 -46.72 -2.45
CA ALA A 276 -20.07 -45.39 -2.62
C ALA A 276 -18.61 -45.39 -2.17
N LEU A 277 -17.78 -44.65 -2.90
CA LEU A 277 -16.35 -44.62 -2.64
C LEU A 277 -16.04 -43.53 -1.62
N ASP A 278 -15.29 -43.88 -0.58
CA ASP A 278 -14.70 -42.89 0.31
C ASP A 278 -13.64 -42.10 -0.46
N THR A 279 -13.76 -40.78 -0.54
CA THR A 279 -12.78 -39.92 -1.22
C THR A 279 -12.21 -38.89 -0.26
N GLY A 280 -11.04 -38.36 -0.58
CA GLY A 280 -10.48 -37.24 0.15
C GLY A 280 -9.16 -36.77 -0.44
N TYR A 281 -8.69 -35.64 0.07
CA TYR A 281 -7.42 -35.04 -0.25
C TYR A 281 -6.86 -34.33 0.97
N ALA A 282 -5.54 -34.33 1.09
CA ALA A 282 -4.83 -33.43 1.99
C ALA A 282 -4.46 -32.16 1.21
N SER A 283 -4.80 -31.00 1.76
CA SER A 283 -4.54 -29.69 1.15
C SER A 283 -3.20 -29.13 1.59
N ASP A 284 -2.87 -29.27 2.88
CA ASP A 284 -1.73 -28.59 3.50
C ASP A 284 -1.22 -29.32 4.76
N VAL A 285 -0.04 -28.96 5.26
CA VAL A 285 0.63 -29.58 6.42
C VAL A 285 1.43 -28.56 7.24
N SER A 286 1.38 -28.69 8.58
CA SER A 286 2.17 -27.86 9.51
C SER A 286 3.66 -27.99 9.26
N TRP A 287 4.43 -27.00 9.72
CA TRP A 287 5.88 -26.96 9.49
C TRP A 287 6.64 -28.14 10.08
N ASP A 288 6.18 -28.68 11.20
CA ASP A 288 6.75 -29.87 11.82
C ASP A 288 6.28 -31.20 11.18
N GLY A 289 5.36 -31.14 10.22
CA GLY A 289 4.84 -32.30 9.50
C GLY A 289 3.81 -33.14 10.27
N ARG A 290 3.37 -32.70 11.46
CA ARG A 290 2.48 -33.48 12.33
C ARG A 290 1.00 -33.29 12.05
N VAL A 291 0.59 -32.05 11.73
CA VAL A 291 -0.81 -31.69 11.48
C VAL A 291 -1.02 -31.56 9.99
N ILE A 292 -1.83 -32.46 9.42
CA ILE A 292 -2.21 -32.44 8.01
C ILE A 292 -3.69 -32.06 7.93
N VAL A 293 -4.07 -31.18 7.00
CA VAL A 293 -5.46 -30.75 6.85
C VAL A 293 -5.97 -31.04 5.44
N GLY A 294 -7.29 -31.14 5.30
CA GLY A 294 -7.91 -31.29 3.98
C GLY A 294 -9.40 -31.56 4.08
N ALA A 295 -9.92 -32.28 3.10
CA ALA A 295 -11.33 -32.65 3.07
C ALA A 295 -11.54 -34.12 2.73
N MET A 296 -12.61 -34.69 3.26
CA MET A 296 -13.05 -36.04 2.94
C MET A 296 -14.53 -36.10 2.61
N GLN A 297 -14.91 -37.12 1.84
CA GLN A 297 -16.30 -37.50 1.61
C GLN A 297 -16.45 -39.01 1.87
N PRO A 298 -17.04 -39.40 3.01
CA PRO A 298 -17.37 -40.80 3.28
C PRO A 298 -18.43 -41.32 2.30
N GLY A 299 -18.31 -42.59 1.91
CA GLY A 299 -19.22 -43.27 1.00
C GLY A 299 -20.69 -43.20 1.44
N GLY A 300 -21.54 -42.58 0.62
CA GLY A 300 -22.97 -42.43 0.88
C GLY A 300 -23.33 -41.20 1.71
N VAL A 301 -22.35 -40.35 2.04
CA VAL A 301 -22.56 -39.01 2.56
C VAL A 301 -22.38 -38.01 1.42
N TYR A 302 -23.36 -37.12 1.23
CA TYR A 302 -23.24 -36.01 0.29
C TYR A 302 -22.48 -34.87 0.95
N GLY A 303 -21.44 -34.35 0.28
CA GLY A 303 -20.66 -33.20 0.74
C GLY A 303 -19.29 -33.54 1.32
N HIS A 304 -18.30 -32.69 1.03
CA HIS A 304 -16.98 -32.73 1.65
C HIS A 304 -17.05 -32.24 3.10
N ARG A 305 -16.20 -32.80 3.97
CA ARG A 305 -16.04 -32.36 5.35
C ARG A 305 -14.57 -32.07 5.64
N ALA A 306 -14.32 -30.92 6.24
CA ALA A 306 -13.00 -30.51 6.67
C ALA A 306 -12.50 -31.44 7.79
N VAL A 307 -11.25 -31.86 7.66
CA VAL A 307 -10.59 -32.80 8.56
C VAL A 307 -9.17 -32.38 8.88
N ARG A 308 -8.71 -32.79 10.05
CA ARG A 308 -7.29 -32.78 10.43
C ARG A 308 -6.81 -34.19 10.73
N TRP A 309 -5.58 -34.50 10.34
CA TRP A 309 -4.85 -35.67 10.80
C TRP A 309 -3.69 -35.21 11.66
N THR A 310 -3.66 -35.66 12.92
CA THR A 310 -2.56 -35.39 13.86
C THR A 310 -1.88 -36.72 14.15
N ASP A 311 -0.60 -36.83 13.78
CA ASP A 311 0.18 -38.08 13.92
C ASP A 311 -0.55 -39.32 13.34
N GLY A 312 -1.24 -39.12 12.21
CA GLY A 312 -2.01 -40.15 11.52
C GLY A 312 -3.42 -40.41 12.05
N THR A 313 -3.80 -39.78 13.16
CA THR A 313 -5.16 -39.87 13.73
C THR A 313 -6.06 -38.79 13.16
N MET A 314 -7.19 -39.18 12.56
CA MET A 314 -8.13 -38.27 11.91
C MET A 314 -9.17 -37.73 12.89
N ALA A 315 -9.44 -36.42 12.81
CA ALA A 315 -10.56 -35.75 13.47
C ALA A 315 -11.32 -34.83 12.51
N LEU A 316 -12.65 -34.78 12.66
CA LEU A 316 -13.50 -33.78 12.00
C LEU A 316 -13.33 -32.43 12.69
N LEU A 317 -13.34 -31.33 11.92
CA LEU A 317 -13.27 -29.98 12.47
C LEU A 317 -14.60 -29.47 13.05
N GLY A 318 -15.70 -30.21 12.82
CA GLY A 318 -17.03 -29.83 13.24
C GLY A 318 -17.74 -28.91 12.25
N THR A 319 -18.71 -28.15 12.75
CA THR A 319 -19.54 -27.19 12.01
C THR A 319 -19.52 -25.84 12.75
N LEU A 320 -20.12 -24.81 12.18
CA LEU A 320 -20.26 -23.51 12.87
C LEU A 320 -21.14 -23.65 14.14
N PRO A 321 -20.89 -22.93 15.25
CA PRO A 321 -21.57 -23.10 16.54
C PRO A 321 -23.10 -22.99 16.50
N GLU A 322 -23.69 -22.19 15.61
CA GLU A 322 -25.14 -22.06 15.48
C GLU A 322 -25.83 -23.27 14.80
N VAL A 323 -25.04 -24.20 14.25
CA VAL A 323 -25.48 -25.37 13.45
C VAL A 323 -25.83 -26.58 14.31
N GLU A 324 -25.39 -26.67 15.58
CA GLU A 324 -25.62 -27.86 16.41
C GLU A 324 -27.11 -28.16 16.68
N ALA A 325 -28.02 -27.21 16.41
CA ALA A 325 -29.45 -27.35 16.65
C ALA A 325 -30.28 -27.92 15.48
N ALA A 326 -29.76 -28.03 14.25
CA ALA A 326 -30.55 -28.47 13.09
C ALA A 326 -29.75 -29.40 12.15
N GLN A 327 -30.37 -30.47 11.67
CA GLN A 327 -29.77 -31.41 10.74
C GLN A 327 -29.47 -30.76 9.38
N ALA A 328 -28.20 -30.48 9.05
CA ALA A 328 -27.69 -30.58 7.68
C ALA A 328 -26.19 -30.90 7.63
N ALA A 329 -25.82 -31.46 6.49
CA ALA A 329 -24.47 -31.77 6.08
C ALA A 329 -23.79 -30.52 5.53
N ASP A 330 -23.17 -29.72 6.41
CA ASP A 330 -22.32 -28.62 5.96
C ASP A 330 -21.20 -29.19 5.09
N ILE A 331 -21.02 -28.59 3.91
CA ILE A 331 -19.88 -28.87 3.06
C ILE A 331 -18.76 -27.97 3.55
N SER A 332 -17.68 -28.57 4.06
CA SER A 332 -16.51 -27.83 4.51
C SER A 332 -15.23 -28.40 3.92
N GLU A 333 -14.28 -27.53 3.65
CA GLU A 333 -12.97 -27.87 3.10
C GLU A 333 -11.90 -27.06 3.84
N ALA A 334 -10.94 -27.75 4.45
CA ALA A 334 -9.74 -27.09 4.97
C ALA A 334 -8.75 -26.87 3.81
N LEU A 335 -8.30 -25.62 3.67
CA LEU A 335 -7.44 -25.18 2.57
C LEU A 335 -6.01 -24.92 3.03
N GLY A 336 -5.81 -24.44 4.26
CA GLY A 336 -4.50 -24.15 4.82
C GLY A 336 -4.43 -24.38 6.33
N VAL A 337 -3.21 -24.57 6.84
CA VAL A 337 -2.91 -24.71 8.26
C VAL A 337 -1.75 -23.79 8.65
N SER A 338 -1.79 -23.21 9.84
CA SER A 338 -0.71 -22.37 10.35
C SER A 338 0.57 -23.18 10.53
N GLY A 339 1.71 -22.48 10.49
CA GLY A 339 3.03 -23.08 10.67
C GLY A 339 3.14 -23.91 11.95
N ASN A 340 2.57 -23.43 13.06
CA ASN A 340 2.51 -24.14 14.34
C ASN A 340 1.49 -25.29 14.40
N GLY A 341 0.57 -25.40 13.44
CA GLY A 341 -0.44 -26.46 13.37
C GLY A 341 -1.74 -26.19 14.14
N ASP A 342 -1.85 -25.05 14.84
CA ASP A 342 -2.96 -24.77 15.77
C ASP A 342 -4.17 -24.09 15.13
N VAL A 343 -3.98 -23.45 13.97
CA VAL A 343 -5.02 -22.72 13.24
C VAL A 343 -5.24 -23.37 11.88
N ILE A 344 -6.51 -23.64 11.55
CA ILE A 344 -6.90 -24.18 10.25
C ILE A 344 -7.88 -23.23 9.58
N VAL A 345 -7.65 -22.92 8.31
CA VAL A 345 -8.52 -22.04 7.52
C VAL A 345 -9.12 -22.76 6.32
N GLY A 346 -10.27 -22.29 5.87
CA GLY A 346 -10.93 -22.88 4.72
C GLY A 346 -12.27 -22.25 4.37
N LEU A 347 -13.13 -23.06 3.78
CA LEU A 347 -14.50 -22.68 3.44
C LEU A 347 -15.54 -23.63 4.04
N VAL A 348 -16.70 -23.10 4.36
CA VAL A 348 -17.85 -23.85 4.87
C VAL A 348 -19.15 -23.32 4.27
N ASN A 349 -19.99 -24.21 3.76
CA ASN A 349 -21.35 -23.86 3.33
C ASN A 349 -22.27 -23.81 4.55
N GLY A 350 -22.83 -22.65 4.84
CA GLY A 350 -23.89 -22.49 5.84
C GLY A 350 -25.26 -22.92 5.31
N PHE A 351 -26.24 -23.03 6.21
CA PHE A 351 -27.64 -23.38 5.86
C PHE A 351 -28.34 -22.35 4.97
N ASP A 352 -27.88 -21.11 4.97
CA ASP A 352 -28.35 -20.06 4.07
C ASP A 352 -27.96 -20.32 2.61
N SER A 353 -27.33 -21.48 2.34
CA SER A 353 -26.80 -21.90 1.04
C SER A 353 -25.65 -21.02 0.56
N ARG A 354 -24.99 -20.30 1.47
CA ARG A 354 -23.83 -19.46 1.17
C ARG A 354 -22.57 -20.05 1.77
N THR A 355 -21.48 -19.89 1.04
CA THR A 355 -20.14 -20.29 1.49
C THR A 355 -19.53 -19.18 2.32
N HIS A 356 -18.84 -19.51 3.41
CA HIS A 356 -18.15 -18.61 4.31
C HIS A 356 -16.69 -19.01 4.43
N GLY A 357 -15.80 -18.03 4.58
CA GLY A 357 -14.46 -18.31 5.08
C GLY A 357 -14.54 -18.72 6.55
N PHE A 358 -13.86 -19.80 6.93
CA PHE A 358 -13.74 -20.19 8.34
C PHE A 358 -12.30 -20.12 8.84
N ARG A 359 -12.18 -19.91 10.15
CA ARG A 359 -10.97 -20.14 10.94
C ARG A 359 -11.32 -21.09 12.08
N TRP A 360 -10.49 -22.09 12.30
CA TRP A 360 -10.71 -23.14 13.30
C TRP A 360 -9.51 -23.22 14.25
N THR A 361 -9.78 -23.43 15.54
CA THR A 361 -8.79 -23.81 16.56
C THR A 361 -9.36 -24.93 17.44
N GLU A 362 -8.49 -25.64 18.16
CA GLU A 362 -8.94 -26.74 19.03
C GLU A 362 -9.88 -26.27 20.15
N ASP A 363 -9.56 -25.14 20.77
CA ASP A 363 -10.35 -24.58 21.86
C ASP A 363 -11.62 -23.83 21.37
N GLY A 364 -11.55 -23.20 20.20
CA GLY A 364 -12.62 -22.36 19.65
C GLY A 364 -13.58 -23.09 18.72
N GLY A 365 -13.19 -24.25 18.19
CA GLY A 365 -13.92 -24.90 17.10
C GLY A 365 -13.92 -24.06 15.82
N MET A 366 -14.86 -24.35 14.91
CA MET A 366 -14.97 -23.65 13.63
C MET A 366 -15.71 -22.32 13.81
N GLN A 367 -15.11 -21.20 13.45
CA GLN A 367 -15.75 -19.88 13.46
C GLN A 367 -15.69 -19.25 12.07
N THR A 368 -16.60 -18.34 11.73
CA THR A 368 -16.39 -17.50 10.55
C THR A 368 -15.20 -16.57 10.77
N VAL A 369 -14.53 -16.13 9.70
CA VAL A 369 -13.43 -15.14 9.81
C VAL A 369 -13.92 -13.88 10.54
N GLU A 370 -15.13 -13.42 10.22
CA GLU A 370 -15.75 -12.26 10.84
C GLU A 370 -16.00 -12.44 12.35
N ASP A 371 -16.44 -13.62 12.79
CA ASP A 371 -16.63 -13.88 14.22
C ASP A 371 -15.30 -13.93 14.96
N TRP A 372 -14.26 -14.57 14.39
CA TRP A 372 -12.90 -14.52 14.95
C TRP A 372 -12.39 -13.08 15.09
N LEU A 373 -12.63 -12.23 14.08
CA LEU A 373 -12.23 -10.83 14.12
C LEU A 373 -12.98 -10.06 15.21
N ARG A 374 -14.29 -10.30 15.39
CA ARG A 374 -15.07 -9.70 16.48
C ARG A 374 -14.58 -10.15 17.85
N ASP A 375 -14.28 -11.44 18.01
CA ASP A 375 -13.68 -11.99 19.24
C ASP A 375 -12.29 -11.37 19.50
N SER A 376 -11.60 -10.97 18.44
CA SER A 376 -10.33 -10.23 18.50
C SER A 376 -10.50 -8.72 18.77
N GLY A 377 -11.74 -8.20 18.80
CA GLY A 377 -12.06 -6.80 19.08
C GLY A 377 -12.37 -5.94 17.85
N ALA A 378 -12.49 -6.52 16.65
CA ALA A 378 -12.87 -5.77 15.45
C ALA A 378 -14.32 -5.28 15.53
N THR A 379 -14.56 -4.06 15.04
CA THR A 379 -15.92 -3.58 14.78
C THR A 379 -16.31 -3.95 13.35
N ILE A 380 -17.12 -5.00 13.20
CA ILE A 380 -17.65 -5.46 11.91
C ILE A 380 -19.17 -5.38 11.97
N ASP A 381 -19.76 -4.53 11.14
CA ASP A 381 -21.22 -4.35 11.06
C ASP A 381 -21.88 -5.70 10.78
N ALA A 382 -22.67 -6.17 11.75
CA ALA A 382 -23.42 -7.41 11.64
C ALA A 382 -24.79 -7.12 11.04
N SER A 383 -25.16 -7.83 9.97
CA SER A 383 -26.59 -7.97 9.65
C SER A 383 -27.22 -9.13 10.45
N VAL A 384 -26.45 -10.17 10.83
CA VAL A 384 -26.82 -11.27 11.76
C VAL A 384 -25.55 -11.94 12.32
N PRO A 385 -25.44 -12.29 13.63
CA PRO A 385 -24.39 -13.19 14.15
C PRO A 385 -24.39 -14.56 13.45
N GLY A 386 -23.23 -15.24 13.35
CA GLY A 386 -23.12 -16.56 12.70
C GLY A 386 -23.25 -16.55 11.16
N ARG A 387 -23.40 -15.37 10.57
CA ARG A 387 -23.59 -15.15 9.14
C ARG A 387 -22.46 -14.27 8.61
N SER A 388 -21.60 -14.84 7.77
CA SER A 388 -20.53 -14.06 7.11
C SER A 388 -21.08 -13.38 5.85
N GLU A 389 -21.09 -12.03 5.86
CA GLU A 389 -21.51 -11.19 4.73
C GLU A 389 -20.33 -10.77 3.84
N ILE A 390 -19.09 -11.00 4.27
CA ILE A 390 -17.90 -10.43 3.63
C ILE A 390 -17.08 -11.54 2.98
N THR A 391 -16.67 -12.53 3.76
CA THR A 391 -15.74 -13.56 3.31
C THR A 391 -16.45 -14.69 2.57
N LEU A 392 -15.88 -15.12 1.43
CA LEU A 392 -16.28 -16.32 0.72
C LEU A 392 -15.39 -17.50 1.08
N THR A 393 -14.08 -17.26 1.16
CA THR A 393 -13.05 -18.26 1.46
C THR A 393 -12.00 -17.68 2.39
N ALA A 394 -11.40 -18.53 3.22
CA ALA A 394 -10.11 -18.28 3.85
C ALA A 394 -9.11 -19.29 3.29
N VAL A 395 -8.06 -18.83 2.62
CA VAL A 395 -7.20 -19.68 1.79
C VAL A 395 -5.89 -20.01 2.49
N SER A 396 -5.23 -18.99 3.06
CA SER A 396 -3.92 -19.14 3.71
C SER A 396 -3.87 -18.34 5.01
N THR A 397 -2.99 -18.77 5.92
CA THR A 397 -2.77 -18.16 7.23
C THR A 397 -1.30 -18.24 7.60
N ASN A 398 -0.82 -17.27 8.38
CA ASN A 398 0.57 -17.19 8.80
C ASN A 398 0.90 -18.18 9.92
N ALA A 399 2.13 -18.11 10.43
CA ALA A 399 2.68 -19.14 11.32
C ALA A 399 1.91 -19.37 12.62
N ASP A 400 1.31 -18.33 13.18
CA ASP A 400 0.51 -18.36 14.41
C ASP A 400 -1.01 -18.19 14.16
N GLY A 401 -1.39 -17.98 12.90
CA GLY A 401 -2.74 -17.72 12.43
C GLY A 401 -3.38 -16.42 12.93
N SER A 402 -2.57 -15.38 13.14
CA SER A 402 -3.00 -14.00 13.37
C SER A 402 -3.40 -13.26 12.08
N VAL A 403 -2.89 -13.70 10.93
CA VAL A 403 -3.20 -13.16 9.60
C VAL A 403 -3.89 -14.22 8.76
N VAL A 404 -4.98 -13.84 8.10
CA VAL A 404 -5.73 -14.70 7.16
C VAL A 404 -5.98 -13.93 5.87
N VAL A 405 -5.71 -14.58 4.74
CA VAL A 405 -6.02 -14.06 3.40
C VAL A 405 -7.01 -14.96 2.69
N GLY A 406 -7.83 -14.36 1.83
CA GLY A 406 -8.83 -15.09 1.07
C GLY A 406 -9.58 -14.18 0.11
N ILE A 407 -10.75 -14.65 -0.31
CA ILE A 407 -11.60 -13.96 -1.27
C ILE A 407 -12.92 -13.55 -0.61
N THR A 408 -13.37 -12.33 -0.88
CA THR A 408 -14.68 -11.82 -0.45
C THR A 408 -15.79 -12.37 -1.33
N ARG A 409 -17.06 -12.19 -0.93
CA ARG A 409 -18.22 -12.55 -1.75
C ARG A 409 -18.30 -11.79 -3.07
N ASP A 410 -17.70 -10.60 -3.11
CA ASP A 410 -17.62 -9.75 -4.29
C ASP A 410 -16.36 -10.03 -5.14
N SER A 411 -15.70 -11.16 -4.89
CA SER A 411 -14.52 -11.64 -5.62
C SER A 411 -13.26 -10.77 -5.44
N GLU A 412 -13.16 -10.01 -4.34
CA GLU A 412 -11.95 -9.24 -4.00
C GLU A 412 -11.02 -10.01 -3.06
N THR A 413 -9.72 -9.79 -3.19
CA THR A 413 -8.74 -10.29 -2.22
C THR A 413 -8.78 -9.45 -0.95
N TYR A 414 -8.84 -10.11 0.21
CA TYR A 414 -8.80 -9.46 1.51
C TYR A 414 -7.60 -9.88 2.36
N ILE A 415 -7.23 -9.00 3.29
CA ILE A 415 -6.31 -9.24 4.39
C ILE A 415 -7.09 -9.05 5.69
N ALA A 416 -7.11 -10.08 6.54
CA ALA A 416 -7.74 -10.06 7.85
C ALA A 416 -6.69 -10.25 8.96
N ARG A 417 -6.78 -9.42 10.01
CA ARG A 417 -5.88 -9.44 11.18
C ARG A 417 -6.66 -9.53 12.48
N GLY A 418 -6.26 -10.46 13.32
CA GLY A 418 -6.79 -10.63 14.66
C GLY A 418 -5.85 -11.38 15.58
N ASN A 419 -6.39 -11.93 16.66
CA ASN A 419 -5.60 -12.66 17.65
C ASN A 419 -5.10 -14.00 17.05
N GLY A 420 -3.79 -14.18 17.05
CA GLY A 420 -3.13 -15.46 16.75
C GLY A 420 -3.14 -16.41 17.95
N THR A 421 -2.54 -17.59 17.76
CA THR A 421 -2.38 -18.62 18.80
C THR A 421 -1.05 -18.54 19.55
N GLY A 422 -0.14 -17.66 19.13
CA GLY A 422 1.17 -17.46 19.78
C GLY A 422 2.29 -18.33 19.18
N SER A 423 3.38 -18.48 19.95
CA SER A 423 4.73 -18.90 19.49
C SER A 423 4.75 -19.87 18.31
N ALA A 424 5.19 -19.36 17.16
CA ALA A 424 5.63 -20.16 16.03
C ALA A 424 7.17 -20.31 16.07
N ALA A 425 7.67 -21.27 16.86
CA ALA A 425 9.10 -21.55 16.83
C ALA A 425 9.49 -22.15 15.47
N LEU A 426 10.22 -21.39 14.65
CA LEU A 426 10.78 -21.90 13.40
C LEU A 426 11.76 -23.04 13.74
N PRO A 427 11.60 -24.26 13.19
CA PRO A 427 12.55 -25.34 13.42
C PRO A 427 13.93 -24.96 12.89
N GLY A 428 14.84 -24.55 13.77
CA GLY A 428 16.25 -24.27 13.45
C GLY A 428 16.70 -22.80 13.52
N SER A 429 15.83 -21.83 13.84
CA SER A 429 16.30 -20.50 14.26
C SER A 429 16.63 -20.55 15.75
N GLY A 430 17.91 -20.52 16.09
CA GLY A 430 18.31 -20.23 17.47
C GLY A 430 17.96 -18.79 17.79
N ASP A 431 16.74 -18.54 18.26
CA ASP A 431 16.35 -17.24 18.80
C ASP A 431 16.11 -17.36 20.31
N THR A 432 16.89 -16.58 21.06
CA THR A 432 16.76 -16.39 22.51
C THR A 432 15.85 -15.18 22.75
N GLY A 433 14.61 -15.27 22.29
CA GLY A 433 13.55 -14.28 22.55
C GLY A 433 12.61 -14.80 23.65
N GLY A 434 12.52 -14.07 24.75
CA GLY A 434 11.87 -14.49 25.99
C GLY A 434 10.40 -14.88 25.82
N GLY A 435 10.03 -16.02 26.42
CA GLY A 435 8.64 -16.37 26.65
C GLY A 435 8.08 -15.49 27.75
N ASP A 436 7.17 -14.57 27.41
CA ASP A 436 6.30 -13.93 28.38
C ASP A 436 5.05 -14.78 28.54
N THR A 437 5.04 -15.58 29.61
CA THR A 437 3.84 -16.22 30.12
C THR A 437 2.85 -15.13 30.54
N GLY A 438 1.75 -15.01 29.81
CA GLY A 438 0.60 -14.20 30.21
C GLY A 438 0.13 -14.59 31.61
N GLY A 439 0.06 -13.60 32.51
CA GLY A 439 -0.46 -13.75 33.85
C GLY A 439 -1.95 -14.08 33.82
N GLY A 440 -2.28 -15.29 34.27
CA GLY A 440 -3.64 -15.64 34.65
C GLY A 440 -3.92 -15.16 36.07
N ASP A 441 -4.69 -14.09 36.21
CA ASP A 441 -5.35 -13.75 37.48
C ASP A 441 -6.53 -14.71 37.70
N THR A 442 -6.34 -15.74 38.53
CA THR A 442 -7.45 -16.33 39.28
C THR A 442 -6.99 -16.79 40.67
N GLY A 443 -7.73 -16.32 41.68
CA GLY A 443 -7.95 -17.07 42.93
C GLY A 443 -7.04 -16.68 44.09
N GLY A 444 -7.51 -15.73 44.90
CA GLY A 444 -7.01 -15.54 46.26
C GLY A 444 -7.15 -16.80 47.11
N GLY A 445 -6.11 -17.09 47.88
CA GLY A 445 -6.08 -18.15 48.87
C GLY A 445 -4.92 -17.93 49.84
N ASP A 446 -5.20 -17.30 50.98
CA ASP A 446 -4.29 -17.25 52.12
C ASP A 446 -3.96 -18.66 52.60
N THR A 447 -2.69 -19.02 52.64
CA THR A 447 -2.01 -19.86 53.66
C THR A 447 -0.51 -19.75 53.38
N GLY A 448 0.32 -19.22 54.28
CA GLY A 448 0.74 -19.89 55.50
C GLY A 448 2.21 -20.29 55.33
N GLY A 449 3.10 -19.63 56.06
CA GLY A 449 4.56 -19.73 55.90
C GLY A 449 5.17 -21.11 56.16
N GLY A 450 6.38 -21.30 55.66
CA GLY A 450 7.23 -22.45 55.94
C GLY A 450 8.67 -22.19 55.50
N ASP A 451 9.58 -22.28 56.47
CA ASP A 451 11.00 -21.96 56.41
C ASP A 451 11.85 -22.81 55.45
N THR A 452 13.02 -22.24 55.17
CA THR A 452 14.22 -22.77 54.52
C THR A 452 14.64 -24.20 54.92
N GLY A 453 15.16 -24.95 53.95
CA GLY A 453 15.95 -26.16 54.18
C GLY A 453 16.83 -26.51 52.99
N GLY A 454 18.15 -26.39 53.15
CA GLY A 454 19.14 -26.64 52.10
C GLY A 454 19.41 -28.11 51.81
N GLY A 455 20.14 -28.35 50.73
CA GLY A 455 20.73 -29.63 50.37
C GLY A 455 21.72 -29.45 49.23
N GLY A 456 23.01 -29.63 49.52
CA GLY A 456 24.08 -29.54 48.53
C GLY A 456 24.55 -30.90 48.00
N THR A 457 25.42 -30.78 47.00
CA THR A 457 26.49 -31.68 46.54
C THR A 457 26.22 -32.73 45.45
N GLY A 458 27.14 -32.75 44.49
CA GLY A 458 27.34 -33.70 43.39
C GLY A 458 27.59 -32.92 42.09
N GLY A 459 28.82 -32.65 41.63
CA GLY A 459 30.04 -33.44 41.64
C GLY A 459 30.32 -33.91 40.21
N GLY A 460 31.16 -33.18 39.47
CA GLY A 460 31.56 -33.54 38.10
C GLY A 460 32.58 -32.57 37.52
N VAL A 461 33.86 -32.92 37.63
CA VAL A 461 35.00 -32.22 37.02
C VAL A 461 35.53 -33.03 35.84
N THR A 462 35.67 -32.37 34.69
CA THR A 462 36.65 -32.60 33.59
C THR A 462 36.55 -31.35 32.70
N GLY A 463 37.57 -30.61 32.27
CA GLY A 463 39.02 -30.69 32.37
C GLY A 463 39.61 -29.87 31.21
N GLY A 464 40.58 -29.00 31.51
CA GLY A 464 41.69 -28.61 30.61
C GLY A 464 41.46 -27.56 29.52
N GLY A 465 42.23 -26.46 29.59
CA GLY A 465 42.46 -25.54 28.48
C GLY A 465 43.01 -24.17 28.91
N ASP A 466 44.30 -23.96 28.73
CA ASP A 466 45.15 -22.92 29.33
C ASP A 466 45.05 -21.48 28.78
N THR A 467 45.25 -20.54 29.71
CA THR A 467 45.99 -19.26 29.69
C THR A 467 46.05 -18.36 28.45
N GLY A 468 45.58 -17.12 28.64
CA GLY A 468 46.02 -15.91 27.93
C GLY A 468 45.92 -14.68 28.84
N SER A 469 47.06 -14.23 29.36
CA SER A 469 47.31 -13.10 30.26
C SER A 469 47.08 -11.71 29.65
N GLY A 470 46.75 -10.69 30.46
CA GLY A 470 46.88 -9.28 30.06
C GLY A 470 46.22 -8.21 30.94
N ASP A 471 46.66 -8.09 32.19
CA ASP A 471 46.75 -6.93 33.10
C ASP A 471 45.95 -5.60 32.92
N THR A 472 45.13 -5.34 33.95
CA THR A 472 45.04 -4.18 34.87
C THR A 472 44.97 -2.71 34.41
N GLY A 473 43.95 -2.03 34.95
CA GLY A 473 43.93 -0.64 35.42
C GLY A 473 42.48 -0.17 35.51
N GLY A 474 41.81 0.05 36.65
CA GLY A 474 42.23 0.54 37.96
C GLY A 474 41.55 1.90 38.17
N GLY A 475 40.63 2.04 39.13
CA GLY A 475 40.13 3.36 39.57
C GLY A 475 38.67 3.48 40.01
N ASP A 476 38.34 2.82 41.11
CA ASP A 476 37.43 3.19 42.21
C ASP A 476 36.59 4.51 42.23
N THR A 477 35.34 4.30 42.65
CA THR A 477 34.58 4.96 43.76
C THR A 477 33.64 6.16 43.56
N GLY A 478 32.45 6.00 44.17
CA GLY A 478 31.52 7.03 44.67
C GLY A 478 30.19 7.05 43.90
N GLY A 479 29.06 6.50 44.37
CA GLY A 479 28.38 6.76 45.65
C GLY A 479 27.75 8.15 45.62
N GLY A 480 26.45 8.41 45.79
CA GLY A 480 25.25 7.62 46.04
C GLY A 480 24.03 8.58 46.02
N ASN A 481 22.83 8.00 46.05
CA ASN A 481 21.48 8.52 46.34
C ASN A 481 21.21 10.02 46.49
N THR A 482 20.09 10.45 45.92
CA THR A 482 18.86 11.04 46.56
C THR A 482 18.07 11.73 45.44
N GLY A 483 16.75 11.82 45.40
CA GLY A 483 15.66 11.59 46.34
C GLY A 483 14.46 12.35 45.75
N GLY A 484 13.25 11.78 45.87
CA GLY A 484 12.03 12.38 45.33
C GLY A 484 11.62 13.69 46.02
N GLY A 485 10.70 14.41 45.37
CA GLY A 485 10.07 15.60 45.94
C GLY A 485 9.11 16.27 44.95
N ASP A 486 7.82 16.02 45.15
CA ASP A 486 6.69 16.59 44.44
C ASP A 486 6.40 18.08 44.77
N THR A 487 5.80 18.75 43.79
CA THR A 487 4.83 19.86 43.83
C THR A 487 5.24 21.27 44.32
N GLY A 488 4.94 22.26 43.47
CA GLY A 488 4.80 23.66 43.85
C GLY A 488 4.36 24.52 42.66
N GLY A 489 3.06 24.83 42.57
CA GLY A 489 2.48 25.67 41.52
C GLY A 489 2.68 27.18 41.72
N GLY A 490 2.45 27.93 40.63
CA GLY A 490 2.13 29.36 40.71
C GLY A 490 2.66 30.23 39.56
N GLY A 491 1.75 30.74 38.74
CA GLY A 491 1.71 32.17 38.38
C GLY A 491 2.56 32.69 37.20
N THR A 492 1.85 32.92 36.09
CA THR A 492 2.05 33.87 34.98
C THR A 492 3.11 34.99 35.12
N GLY A 493 3.88 35.20 34.04
CA GLY A 493 4.56 36.49 33.76
C GLY A 493 5.55 36.37 32.60
N GLY A 494 5.26 37.04 31.48
CA GLY A 494 6.05 36.99 30.25
C GLY A 494 7.40 37.71 30.30
N GLY A 495 8.21 37.45 29.27
CA GLY A 495 9.45 38.16 28.98
C GLY A 495 10.25 37.44 27.90
N ASP A 496 10.21 37.98 26.69
CA ASP A 496 11.09 37.63 25.57
C ASP A 496 12.56 37.89 25.92
N THR A 497 13.46 36.97 25.54
CA THR A 497 14.77 37.30 24.96
C THR A 497 15.30 36.14 24.11
N GLY A 498 15.27 36.32 22.79
CA GLY A 498 16.45 36.28 21.92
C GLY A 498 17.25 34.97 21.77
N GLY A 499 17.10 34.35 20.60
CA GLY A 499 18.17 34.18 19.62
C GLY A 499 19.35 33.26 19.98
N GLY A 500 19.38 32.09 19.34
CA GLY A 500 20.56 31.25 19.20
C GLY A 500 20.37 30.23 18.09
N ASP A 501 20.81 30.60 16.87
CA ASP A 501 21.02 29.66 15.77
C ASP A 501 22.20 28.73 16.09
N THR A 502 21.93 27.42 16.11
CA THR A 502 22.85 26.35 15.73
C THR A 502 21.96 25.29 15.10
N GLY A 503 21.97 25.10 13.79
CA GLY A 503 23.09 24.48 13.07
C GLY A 503 22.74 23.01 12.90
N GLY A 504 22.46 22.62 11.64
CA GLY A 504 21.93 21.32 11.27
C GLY A 504 22.67 20.14 11.91
N GLY A 505 21.89 19.20 12.42
CA GLY A 505 22.32 17.86 12.73
C GLY A 505 21.34 16.92 12.05
N ASP A 506 21.84 16.16 11.08
CA ASP A 506 21.18 14.95 10.59
C ASP A 506 20.92 14.04 11.79
N THR A 507 19.65 13.94 12.21
CA THR A 507 19.23 12.84 13.08
C THR A 507 18.83 11.69 12.18
N GLY A 508 19.79 10.80 11.94
CA GLY A 508 19.52 9.48 11.40
C GLY A 508 18.39 8.81 12.20
N GLY A 509 17.52 8.11 11.47
CA GLY A 509 16.41 7.34 12.00
C GLY A 509 16.88 6.43 13.13
N GLY A 510 16.64 6.87 14.35
CA GLY A 510 16.73 6.05 15.53
C GLY A 510 15.51 5.15 15.56
N ASN A 511 15.74 3.87 15.28
CA ASN A 511 14.80 2.79 15.51
C ASN A 511 14.31 2.86 16.97
N THR A 512 13.10 3.37 17.20
CA THR A 512 12.47 3.29 18.52
C THR A 512 11.99 1.86 18.73
N GLY A 513 12.72 1.13 19.58
CA GLY A 513 12.43 -0.24 19.93
C GLY A 513 11.01 -0.43 20.47
N GLY A 514 10.31 -1.36 19.82
CA GLY A 514 9.22 -2.22 20.27
C GLY A 514 8.66 -1.99 21.67
N GLY A 515 7.66 -1.12 21.76
CA GLY A 515 6.51 -1.35 22.63
C GLY A 515 5.32 -1.60 21.71
N ASN A 516 4.52 -2.63 21.97
CA ASN A 516 3.35 -3.02 21.19
C ASN A 516 2.36 -1.85 21.00
N THR A 517 2.56 -1.02 19.98
CA THR A 517 1.62 0.00 19.52
C THR A 517 0.77 -0.60 18.40
N GLY A 518 -0.03 -1.60 18.81
CA GLY A 518 -1.25 -2.12 18.18
C GLY A 518 -1.30 -2.14 16.66
N SER A 519 -0.87 -3.25 16.06
CA SER A 519 -1.45 -3.69 14.78
C SER A 519 -2.98 -3.72 14.96
N GLY A 520 -3.71 -2.92 14.19
CA GLY A 520 -5.15 -2.84 14.30
C GLY A 520 -5.82 -4.16 13.89
N VAL A 521 -6.94 -4.48 14.54
CA VAL A 521 -7.74 -5.68 14.27
C VAL A 521 -8.83 -5.33 13.26
N GLY A 522 -8.94 -6.10 12.19
CA GLY A 522 -9.97 -5.87 11.18
C GLY A 522 -9.73 -6.65 9.88
N ILE A 523 -10.54 -6.32 8.88
CA ILE A 523 -10.47 -6.88 7.52
C ILE A 523 -10.58 -5.73 6.51
N ILE A 524 -9.69 -5.75 5.51
CA ILE A 524 -9.66 -4.78 4.41
C ILE A 524 -9.43 -5.52 3.09
N THR A 525 -9.99 -4.99 2.01
CA THR A 525 -9.64 -5.47 0.66
C THR A 525 -8.36 -4.81 0.19
N VAL A 526 -7.55 -5.53 -0.59
CA VAL A 526 -6.30 -4.99 -1.13
C VAL A 526 -6.56 -3.72 -1.96
N SER A 527 -7.70 -3.68 -2.65
CA SER A 527 -8.17 -2.51 -3.41
C SER A 527 -8.46 -1.30 -2.53
N SER A 528 -9.26 -1.46 -1.48
CA SER A 528 -9.57 -0.36 -0.56
C SER A 528 -8.32 0.15 0.16
N LEU A 529 -7.36 -0.73 0.46
CA LEU A 529 -6.11 -0.35 1.09
C LEU A 529 -5.28 0.53 0.15
N GLY A 530 -5.06 0.08 -1.10
CA GLY A 530 -4.29 0.85 -2.10
C GLY A 530 -4.90 2.22 -2.40
N SER A 531 -6.21 2.28 -2.64
CA SER A 531 -6.90 3.57 -2.91
C SER A 531 -6.81 4.55 -1.74
N SER A 532 -6.86 4.05 -0.51
CA SER A 532 -6.74 4.88 0.70
C SER A 532 -5.33 5.45 0.85
N LEU A 533 -4.29 4.62 0.71
CA LEU A 533 -2.89 5.03 0.84
C LEU A 533 -2.47 6.05 -0.23
N ALA A 534 -3.03 5.95 -1.44
CA ALA A 534 -2.75 6.90 -2.54
C ALA A 534 -3.18 8.34 -2.22
N THR A 535 -4.15 8.54 -1.31
CA THR A 535 -4.67 9.88 -1.02
C THR A 535 -3.69 10.80 -0.31
N THR A 536 -2.63 10.23 0.27
CA THR A 536 -1.63 10.95 1.06
C THR A 536 -0.75 11.87 0.22
N GLY A 537 -0.52 11.53 -1.06
CA GLY A 537 0.23 12.38 -1.99
C GLY A 537 -0.34 13.78 -2.15
N ALA A 538 -1.68 13.93 -2.03
CA ALA A 538 -2.36 15.22 -2.12
C ALA A 538 -1.89 16.23 -1.07
N ALA A 539 -1.42 15.78 0.10
CA ALA A 539 -0.88 16.66 1.14
C ALA A 539 0.39 17.39 0.68
N ASN A 540 1.31 16.69 0.02
CA ASN A 540 2.53 17.31 -0.49
C ASN A 540 2.25 18.21 -1.70
N THR A 541 1.34 17.80 -2.59
CA THR A 541 0.84 18.65 -3.70
C THR A 541 0.28 19.98 -3.19
N THR A 542 -0.46 19.96 -2.08
CA THR A 542 -1.01 21.16 -1.43
C THR A 542 0.11 22.10 -0.95
N THR A 543 1.21 21.56 -0.41
CA THR A 543 2.38 22.33 0.00
C THR A 543 3.10 22.96 -1.19
N THR A 544 3.28 22.23 -2.30
CA THR A 544 3.85 22.78 -3.55
C THR A 544 3.02 23.95 -4.09
N ARG A 545 1.70 23.79 -4.12
CA ARG A 545 0.76 24.84 -4.55
C ARG A 545 0.80 26.08 -3.67
N SER A 546 0.99 25.90 -2.37
CA SER A 546 1.12 27.00 -1.41
C SER A 546 2.25 27.97 -1.82
N LEU A 547 3.41 27.46 -2.25
CA LEU A 547 4.49 28.30 -2.80
C LEU A 547 4.06 29.02 -4.09
N GLY A 548 3.35 28.31 -4.97
CA GLY A 548 2.77 28.89 -6.18
C GLY A 548 1.90 30.11 -5.88
N VAL A 549 0.99 30.02 -4.91
CA VAL A 549 0.12 31.13 -4.50
C VAL A 549 0.90 32.23 -3.76
N ILE A 550 1.88 31.91 -2.91
CA ILE A 550 2.71 32.91 -2.21
C ILE A 550 3.45 33.85 -3.19
N VAL A 551 3.86 33.31 -4.34
CA VAL A 551 4.59 34.03 -5.37
C VAL A 551 3.65 34.64 -6.42
N ASN A 552 2.62 33.89 -6.83
CA ASN A 552 1.75 34.24 -7.96
C ASN A 552 0.34 34.67 -7.55
N GLY A 553 0.03 34.80 -6.26
CA GLY A 553 -1.22 35.35 -5.73
C GLY A 553 -1.17 36.88 -5.67
N ALA A 554 -1.31 37.47 -4.48
CA ALA A 554 -1.11 38.91 -4.25
C ALA A 554 0.32 39.40 -4.61
N GLY A 555 1.26 38.47 -4.81
CA GLY A 555 2.64 38.70 -5.27
C GLY A 555 2.84 38.67 -6.78
N SER A 556 1.81 38.39 -7.59
CA SER A 556 1.92 38.19 -9.05
C SER A 556 2.45 39.39 -9.83
N ARG A 557 2.29 40.59 -9.28
CA ARG A 557 2.68 41.87 -9.88
C ARG A 557 3.77 42.53 -9.02
N PRO A 558 5.01 42.02 -9.03
CA PRO A 558 6.05 42.48 -8.13
C PRO A 558 6.40 43.96 -8.35
N LEU A 559 6.28 44.45 -9.59
CA LEU A 559 6.54 45.84 -9.93
C LEU A 559 5.48 46.81 -9.40
N ASP A 560 4.31 46.37 -8.93
CA ASP A 560 3.31 47.25 -8.32
C ASP A 560 3.79 47.80 -6.95
N ARG A 561 4.74 47.09 -6.33
CA ARG A 561 5.36 47.45 -5.04
C ARG A 561 6.56 48.38 -5.21
N ARG A 562 6.90 48.79 -6.43
CA ARG A 562 8.03 49.69 -6.69
C ARG A 562 7.80 51.09 -6.11
N VAL A 563 8.88 51.68 -5.60
CA VAL A 563 8.91 53.08 -5.11
C VAL A 563 10.07 53.85 -5.70
N GLU A 564 10.04 55.17 -5.60
CA GLU A 564 11.14 56.04 -6.04
C GLU A 564 12.40 55.81 -5.19
N GLN A 565 13.55 56.23 -5.71
CA GLN A 565 14.83 56.11 -5.00
C GLN A 565 14.75 56.79 -3.61
N GLY A 566 15.22 56.08 -2.59
CA GLY A 566 15.24 56.54 -1.19
C GLY A 566 13.89 56.42 -0.47
N ARG A 567 12.83 55.99 -1.14
CA ARG A 567 11.50 55.78 -0.55
C ARG A 567 11.33 54.35 -0.06
N SER A 568 10.36 54.18 0.83
CA SER A 568 9.93 52.89 1.36
C SER A 568 8.48 52.60 1.03
N ILE A 569 8.12 51.32 1.09
CA ILE A 569 6.76 50.83 0.98
C ILE A 569 6.47 49.88 2.14
N PHE A 570 5.25 49.99 2.68
CA PHE A 570 4.66 49.00 3.55
C PHE A 570 3.40 48.46 2.88
N TRP A 571 3.12 47.18 3.06
CA TRP A 571 1.85 46.60 2.63
C TRP A 571 1.39 45.47 3.52
N THR A 572 0.09 45.20 3.45
CA THR A 572 -0.52 43.99 3.98
C THR A 572 -1.54 43.48 2.96
N GLY A 573 -1.65 42.16 2.86
CA GLY A 573 -2.57 41.54 1.93
C GLY A 573 -2.83 40.08 2.27
N GLY A 574 -3.61 39.43 1.43
CA GLY A 574 -3.92 38.03 1.56
C GLY A 574 -4.57 37.49 0.31
N ASP A 575 -4.58 36.16 0.22
CA ASP A 575 -5.25 35.40 -0.82
C ASP A 575 -6.20 34.40 -0.16
N TRP A 576 -7.41 34.27 -0.72
CA TRP A 576 -8.38 33.25 -0.33
C TRP A 576 -8.96 32.59 -1.57
N GLY A 577 -8.99 31.27 -1.58
CA GLY A 577 -9.40 30.54 -2.77
C GLY A 577 -9.85 29.12 -2.50
N THR A 578 -10.22 28.46 -3.59
CA THR A 578 -10.59 27.06 -3.65
C THR A 578 -9.72 26.37 -4.68
N ASP A 579 -9.52 25.07 -4.48
CA ASP A 579 -8.82 24.23 -5.42
C ASP A 579 -9.40 22.83 -5.42
N GLN A 580 -9.43 22.18 -6.58
CA GLN A 580 -9.79 20.78 -6.71
C GLN A 580 -8.53 19.96 -6.99
N ILE A 581 -8.22 19.02 -6.10
CA ILE A 581 -7.13 18.04 -6.28
C ILE A 581 -7.79 16.70 -6.58
N ASP A 582 -7.59 16.16 -7.78
CA ASP A 582 -8.16 14.87 -8.22
C ASP A 582 -9.67 14.75 -8.00
N GLY A 583 -10.40 15.85 -8.23
CA GLY A 583 -11.86 15.92 -8.04
C GLY A 583 -12.31 16.06 -6.58
N LYS A 584 -11.38 16.33 -5.65
CA LYS A 584 -11.68 16.58 -4.22
C LYS A 584 -11.59 18.06 -3.90
N ASP A 585 -12.52 18.55 -3.07
CA ASP A 585 -12.61 19.96 -2.73
C ASP A 585 -11.53 20.39 -1.72
N GLY A 586 -10.92 21.53 -2.02
CA GLY A 586 -9.86 22.17 -1.26
C GLY A 586 -10.13 23.67 -1.09
N ARG A 587 -9.60 24.21 0.00
CA ARG A 587 -9.65 25.65 0.29
C ARG A 587 -8.39 26.10 0.98
N PHE A 588 -7.98 27.33 0.68
CA PHE A 588 -6.83 27.94 1.32
C PHE A 588 -7.06 29.40 1.67
N GLY A 589 -6.29 29.87 2.62
CA GLY A 589 -6.20 31.28 2.98
C GLY A 589 -4.79 31.63 3.44
N LEU A 590 -4.26 32.73 2.94
CA LEU A 590 -2.99 33.30 3.41
C LEU A 590 -3.13 34.77 3.76
N GLY A 591 -2.29 35.22 4.69
CA GLY A 591 -2.14 36.62 5.07
C GLY A 591 -0.67 37.01 5.14
N GLU A 592 -0.35 38.22 4.69
CA GLU A 592 1.02 38.71 4.56
C GLU A 592 1.18 40.15 5.02
N VAL A 593 2.37 40.44 5.55
CA VAL A 593 2.86 41.79 5.80
C VAL A 593 4.23 41.93 5.15
N GLY A 594 4.45 43.04 4.47
CA GLY A 594 5.72 43.29 3.82
C GLY A 594 6.20 44.72 3.92
N PHE A 595 7.51 44.86 3.78
CA PHE A 595 8.23 46.12 3.78
C PHE A 595 9.25 46.12 2.64
N GLY A 596 9.42 47.26 1.99
CA GLY A 596 10.41 47.44 0.94
C GLY A 596 11.10 48.79 1.00
N HIS A 597 12.33 48.84 0.50
CA HIS A 597 13.12 50.06 0.40
C HIS A 597 13.92 50.10 -0.90
N ASN A 598 13.89 51.25 -1.59
CA ASN A 598 14.64 51.45 -2.83
C ASN A 598 15.96 52.19 -2.57
N PHE A 599 17.08 51.50 -2.77
CA PHE A 599 18.44 52.02 -2.60
C PHE A 599 18.99 52.75 -3.85
N GLY A 600 18.17 52.88 -4.89
CA GLY A 600 18.52 53.48 -6.19
C GLY A 600 18.96 52.41 -7.19
N ALA A 601 20.05 51.69 -6.93
CA ALA A 601 20.53 50.64 -7.83
C ALA A 601 19.60 49.40 -7.86
N PHE A 602 18.91 49.15 -6.75
CA PHE A 602 17.94 48.07 -6.58
C PHE A 602 16.95 48.44 -5.46
N GLN A 603 15.77 47.83 -5.48
CA GLN A 603 14.83 47.82 -4.37
C GLN A 603 14.79 46.42 -3.76
N LEU A 604 14.81 46.34 -2.42
CA LEU A 604 14.61 45.10 -1.69
C LEU A 604 13.29 45.13 -0.95
N ASN A 605 12.58 44.01 -1.01
CA ASN A 605 11.29 43.74 -0.41
C ASN A 605 11.42 42.51 0.48
N GLY A 606 10.93 42.59 1.72
CA GLY A 606 10.85 41.47 2.66
C GLY A 606 9.41 41.25 3.11
N VAL A 607 9.00 39.99 3.23
CA VAL A 607 7.64 39.59 3.59
C VAL A 607 7.68 38.46 4.60
N VAL A 608 6.77 38.53 5.57
CA VAL A 608 6.41 37.42 6.46
C VAL A 608 4.91 37.22 6.35
N GLY A 609 4.47 35.97 6.30
CA GLY A 609 3.06 35.64 6.26
C GLY A 609 2.76 34.24 6.77
N THR A 610 1.49 33.91 6.83
CA THR A 610 0.98 32.59 7.22
C THR A 610 0.01 32.09 6.16
N ILE A 611 -0.01 30.77 5.95
CA ILE A 611 -0.97 30.10 5.08
C ILE A 611 -1.61 28.93 5.82
N ALA A 612 -2.91 28.75 5.61
CA ALA A 612 -3.67 27.60 6.07
C ALA A 612 -4.41 26.97 4.89
N ASN A 613 -4.35 25.65 4.79
CA ASN A 613 -4.99 24.85 3.76
C ASN A 613 -5.86 23.77 4.42
N HIS A 614 -6.98 23.46 3.79
CA HIS A 614 -7.85 22.34 4.13
C HIS A 614 -8.18 21.62 2.83
N GLN A 615 -7.91 20.31 2.79
CA GLN A 615 -8.17 19.45 1.65
C GLN A 615 -9.00 18.26 2.10
N ASP A 616 -10.14 18.02 1.46
CA ASP A 616 -10.89 16.78 1.65
C ASP A 616 -10.26 15.65 0.83
N ALA A 617 -10.31 14.43 1.36
CA ALA A 617 -9.88 13.20 0.71
C ALA A 617 -11.05 12.21 0.58
N ILE A 618 -10.79 11.05 -0.02
CA ILE A 618 -11.81 10.01 -0.17
C ILE A 618 -12.28 9.52 1.20
N LEU A 619 -13.47 8.92 1.26
CA LEU A 619 -13.97 8.23 2.46
C LEU A 619 -13.94 9.12 3.72
N GLY A 620 -14.19 10.43 3.57
CA GLY A 620 -14.21 11.37 4.70
C GLY A 620 -12.83 11.68 5.30
N GLY A 621 -11.74 11.23 4.67
CA GLY A 621 -10.38 11.63 5.00
C GLY A 621 -10.15 13.12 4.75
N LYS A 622 -9.15 13.70 5.43
CA LYS A 622 -8.89 15.15 5.47
C LYS A 622 -7.42 15.44 5.70
N THR A 623 -6.94 16.52 5.11
CA THR A 623 -5.62 17.09 5.37
C THR A 623 -5.76 18.56 5.74
N GLU A 624 -5.22 18.94 6.89
CA GLU A 624 -5.10 20.33 7.33
C GLU A 624 -3.63 20.72 7.41
N THR A 625 -3.22 21.77 6.68
CA THR A 625 -1.84 22.27 6.70
C THR A 625 -1.81 23.70 7.19
N ARG A 626 -0.87 24.04 8.08
CA ARG A 626 -0.65 25.41 8.54
C ARG A 626 0.84 25.72 8.53
N ALA A 627 1.22 26.80 7.87
CA ALA A 627 2.62 27.17 7.71
C ALA A 627 2.86 28.67 7.80
N THR A 628 4.06 29.03 8.22
CA THR A 628 4.62 30.38 8.15
C THR A 628 5.58 30.44 6.96
N TYR A 629 5.60 31.56 6.25
CA TYR A 629 6.51 31.76 5.13
C TYR A 629 7.24 33.09 5.21
N VAL A 630 8.44 33.10 4.62
CA VAL A 630 9.26 34.28 4.41
C VAL A 630 9.53 34.43 2.92
N LYS A 631 9.46 35.65 2.41
CA LYS A 631 9.75 35.97 1.01
C LYS A 631 10.64 37.19 0.92
N LEU A 632 11.73 37.07 0.17
CA LEU A 632 12.65 38.14 -0.17
C LEU A 632 12.58 38.40 -1.67
N GLU A 633 12.46 39.66 -2.06
CA GLU A 633 12.34 40.05 -3.46
C GLU A 633 13.24 41.25 -3.78
N ALA A 634 13.99 41.14 -4.87
CA ALA A 634 14.86 42.20 -5.38
C ALA A 634 14.35 42.68 -6.74
N LEU A 635 14.17 43.99 -6.88
CA LEU A 635 13.74 44.62 -8.12
C LEU A 635 14.87 45.49 -8.68
N ARG A 636 15.15 45.36 -9.97
CA ARG A 636 16.16 46.14 -10.67
C ARG A 636 15.71 46.55 -12.06
N GLN A 637 15.82 47.83 -12.37
CA GLN A 637 15.68 48.33 -13.73
C GLN A 637 16.95 48.04 -14.53
N LEU A 638 16.79 47.39 -15.68
CA LEU A 638 17.88 47.02 -16.58
C LEU A 638 18.07 48.06 -17.70
N SER A 639 16.98 48.63 -18.19
CA SER A 639 16.99 49.68 -19.22
C SER A 639 15.69 50.48 -19.25
N GLY A 640 15.71 51.66 -19.89
CA GLY A 640 14.54 52.51 -20.08
C GLY A 640 14.24 53.41 -18.88
N THR A 641 12.96 53.76 -18.69
CA THR A 641 12.46 54.58 -17.58
C THR A 641 11.50 53.78 -16.70
N ASN A 642 11.11 54.33 -15.54
CA ASN A 642 10.20 53.66 -14.61
C ASN A 642 8.84 53.33 -15.22
N ASP A 643 8.37 54.18 -16.15
CA ASP A 643 7.08 54.01 -16.81
C ASP A 643 7.20 53.25 -18.13
N ARG A 644 8.42 53.07 -18.66
CA ARG A 644 8.67 52.36 -19.91
C ARG A 644 10.10 51.81 -19.97
N GLY A 645 10.28 50.61 -19.46
CA GLY A 645 11.61 50.02 -19.30
C GLY A 645 11.59 48.54 -18.98
N LEU A 646 12.74 47.89 -19.17
CA LEU A 646 12.93 46.49 -18.82
C LEU A 646 13.33 46.37 -17.35
N TRP A 647 12.62 45.53 -16.63
CA TRP A 647 12.83 45.23 -15.21
C TRP A 647 13.14 43.76 -15.01
N ALA A 648 14.01 43.49 -14.05
CA ALA A 648 14.23 42.17 -13.47
C ALA A 648 13.66 42.14 -12.05
N ALA A 649 12.95 41.07 -11.73
CA ALA A 649 12.56 40.72 -10.38
C ALA A 649 13.12 39.33 -10.04
N PHE A 650 13.79 39.23 -8.89
CA PHE A 650 14.24 37.97 -8.34
C PHE A 650 13.61 37.76 -6.97
N THR A 651 13.07 36.57 -6.73
CA THR A 651 12.39 36.25 -5.47
C THR A 651 12.89 34.93 -4.94
N ALA A 652 13.14 34.87 -3.63
CA ALA A 652 13.36 33.66 -2.87
C ALA A 652 12.28 33.56 -1.79
N SER A 653 11.73 32.37 -1.60
CA SER A 653 10.71 32.08 -0.60
C SER A 653 11.03 30.80 0.16
N GLY A 654 10.73 30.79 1.45
CA GLY A 654 10.76 29.61 2.31
C GLY A 654 9.46 29.51 3.11
N LEU A 655 9.00 28.30 3.36
CA LEU A 655 7.77 27.97 4.08
C LEU A 655 8.07 26.82 5.04
N TRP A 656 7.55 26.92 6.28
CA TRP A 656 7.70 25.90 7.32
C TRP A 656 6.42 25.81 8.14
N GLY A 657 5.97 24.60 8.45
CA GLY A 657 4.71 24.38 9.13
C GLY A 657 4.45 22.93 9.52
N THR A 658 3.19 22.63 9.81
CA THR A 658 2.73 21.29 10.18
C THR A 658 1.53 20.88 9.33
N ALA A 659 1.40 19.58 9.06
CA ALA A 659 0.22 18.96 8.47
C ALA A 659 -0.40 17.94 9.44
N GLU A 660 -1.73 17.97 9.57
CA GLU A 660 -2.54 16.98 10.29
C GLU A 660 -3.36 16.20 9.26
N LEU A 661 -3.20 14.88 9.25
CA LEU A 661 -3.75 13.98 8.24
C LEU A 661 -4.71 12.99 8.89
N THR A 662 -5.87 12.82 8.27
CA THR A 662 -6.85 11.77 8.60
C THR A 662 -7.10 10.96 7.34
N ARG A 663 -6.73 9.68 7.37
CA ARG A 663 -6.93 8.77 6.25
C ARG A 663 -8.15 7.89 6.52
N GLY A 664 -9.10 7.91 5.60
CA GLY A 664 -10.30 7.07 5.64
C GLY A 664 -10.13 5.82 4.77
N TYR A 665 -10.63 4.69 5.25
CA TYR A 665 -10.65 3.42 4.52
C TYR A 665 -11.87 2.59 4.90
N LEU A 666 -12.27 1.68 4.01
CA LEU A 666 -13.37 0.76 4.27
C LEU A 666 -12.83 -0.50 4.93
N VAL A 667 -13.43 -0.90 6.04
CA VAL A 667 -13.18 -2.15 6.75
C VAL A 667 -14.48 -2.94 6.88
N GLY A 668 -14.39 -4.22 7.26
CA GLY A 668 -15.57 -4.96 7.73
C GLY A 668 -16.73 -5.00 6.72
N GLY A 669 -16.44 -5.05 5.41
CA GLY A 669 -17.47 -5.15 4.38
C GLY A 669 -18.09 -3.82 3.96
N GLY A 670 -17.41 -2.69 4.20
CA GLY A 670 -17.85 -1.36 3.76
C GLY A 670 -18.10 -0.37 4.90
N ALA A 671 -17.79 -0.72 6.15
CA ALA A 671 -17.81 0.21 7.27
C ALA A 671 -16.64 1.19 7.15
N LEU A 672 -16.87 2.46 7.48
CA LEU A 672 -15.83 3.47 7.45
C LEU A 672 -14.98 3.41 8.72
N ASP A 673 -13.67 3.34 8.56
CA ASP A 673 -12.69 3.51 9.64
C ASP A 673 -11.63 4.55 9.25
N THR A 674 -10.90 5.07 10.25
CA THR A 674 -9.93 6.15 10.04
C THR A 674 -8.69 6.00 10.91
N SER A 675 -7.54 6.29 10.32
CA SER A 675 -6.28 6.51 11.02
C SER A 675 -5.88 7.98 10.95
N ARG A 676 -5.04 8.42 11.90
CA ARG A 676 -4.63 9.84 12.03
C ARG A 676 -3.14 9.99 12.24
N GLY A 677 -2.53 10.93 11.53
CA GLY A 677 -1.11 11.26 11.62
C GLY A 677 -0.88 12.77 11.69
N LYS A 678 0.33 13.15 12.12
CA LYS A 678 0.80 14.54 12.13
C LYS A 678 2.26 14.59 11.73
N THR A 679 2.62 15.57 10.91
CA THR A 679 3.98 15.72 10.40
C THR A 679 4.33 17.18 10.13
N ASP A 680 5.59 17.44 9.83
CA ASP A 680 6.10 18.75 9.44
C ASP A 680 6.08 18.93 7.91
N VAL A 681 5.91 20.17 7.47
CA VAL A 681 6.01 20.57 6.07
C VAL A 681 7.06 21.66 5.91
N GLU A 682 7.86 21.53 4.87
CA GLU A 682 8.78 22.59 4.44
C GLU A 682 8.76 22.77 2.92
N ALA A 683 9.00 23.99 2.47
CA ALA A 683 9.12 24.26 1.05
C ALA A 683 9.99 25.48 0.77
N TYR A 684 10.74 25.42 -0.33
CA TYR A 684 11.62 26.49 -0.78
C TYR A 684 11.38 26.77 -2.27
N GLY A 685 11.46 28.04 -2.65
CA GLY A 685 11.21 28.45 -4.03
C GLY A 685 12.07 29.63 -4.45
N ILE A 686 12.42 29.64 -5.72
CA ILE A 686 13.06 30.77 -6.40
C ILE A 686 12.27 31.15 -7.65
N ARG A 687 12.20 32.44 -7.94
CA ARG A 687 11.58 32.99 -9.16
C ARG A 687 12.49 34.05 -9.76
N ALA A 688 12.70 33.98 -11.07
CA ALA A 688 13.29 35.04 -11.87
C ALA A 688 12.29 35.51 -12.93
N ARG A 689 12.01 36.81 -12.96
CA ARG A 689 11.07 37.43 -13.91
C ARG A 689 11.73 38.58 -14.65
N LEU A 690 11.51 38.63 -15.96
CA LEU A 690 11.81 39.78 -16.81
C LEU A 690 10.50 40.38 -17.31
N GLN A 691 10.29 41.66 -17.06
CA GLN A 691 9.07 42.36 -17.45
C GLN A 691 9.42 43.68 -18.14
N TYR A 692 8.79 43.93 -19.28
CA TYR A 692 8.93 45.21 -19.97
C TYR A 692 7.70 46.08 -19.67
N GLU A 693 7.89 47.16 -18.90
CA GLU A 693 6.79 48.06 -18.54
C GLU A 693 6.29 48.84 -19.75
N ASN A 694 4.98 48.82 -20.00
CA ASN A 694 4.30 49.61 -21.03
C ASN A 694 4.99 49.57 -22.41
N ILE A 695 5.33 48.36 -22.89
CA ILE A 695 5.90 48.21 -24.25
C ILE A 695 4.96 48.86 -25.28
N VAL A 696 3.66 48.62 -25.06
CA VAL A 696 2.50 49.34 -25.60
C VAL A 696 1.80 49.98 -24.39
N PRO A 697 1.16 51.16 -24.53
CA PRO A 697 0.49 51.80 -23.40
C PRO A 697 -0.41 50.82 -22.63
N MET A 698 -0.28 50.80 -21.30
CA MET A 698 -1.05 49.98 -20.37
C MET A 698 -0.74 48.48 -20.41
N ILE A 699 0.16 47.98 -21.26
CA ILE A 699 0.46 46.55 -21.40
C ILE A 699 1.94 46.30 -21.12
N SER A 700 2.19 45.43 -20.14
CA SER A 700 3.53 45.03 -19.68
C SER A 700 3.72 43.51 -19.84
N PRO A 701 4.31 43.02 -20.95
CA PRO A 701 4.62 41.61 -21.11
C PRO A 701 5.76 41.17 -20.18
N TYR A 702 5.73 39.91 -19.80
CA TYR A 702 6.77 39.29 -18.98
C TYR A 702 7.03 37.83 -19.37
N GLY A 703 8.24 37.39 -19.06
CA GLY A 703 8.61 35.99 -18.99
C GLY A 703 9.18 35.70 -17.61
N GLU A 704 8.81 34.55 -17.05
CA GLU A 704 9.16 34.16 -15.69
C GLU A 704 9.54 32.68 -15.66
N LEU A 705 10.62 32.38 -14.94
CA LEU A 705 11.04 31.03 -14.62
C LEU A 705 11.06 30.89 -13.10
N SER A 706 10.43 29.84 -12.60
CA SER A 706 10.45 29.50 -11.18
C SER A 706 10.86 28.05 -10.97
N HIS A 707 11.48 27.79 -9.83
CA HIS A 707 11.80 26.45 -9.36
C HIS A 707 11.47 26.36 -7.87
N SER A 708 10.84 25.27 -7.46
CA SER A 708 10.44 25.04 -6.07
C SER A 708 10.63 23.58 -5.70
N LYS A 709 10.89 23.38 -4.41
CA LYS A 709 10.97 22.09 -3.75
C LYS A 709 10.12 22.12 -2.49
N SER A 710 9.27 21.13 -2.31
CA SER A 710 8.41 20.95 -1.13
C SER A 710 8.67 19.56 -0.56
N CYS A 711 8.56 19.43 0.76
CA CYS A 711 8.67 18.16 1.46
C CYS A 711 7.61 18.09 2.56
N LEU A 712 7.04 16.90 2.68
CA LEU A 712 6.27 16.42 3.81
C LEU A 712 7.15 15.39 4.54
N ASP A 713 7.43 15.61 5.82
CA ASP A 713 8.29 14.69 6.59
C ASP A 713 7.61 13.33 6.83
N ALA A 714 8.43 12.31 7.09
CA ALA A 714 7.96 10.98 7.43
C ALA A 714 7.11 11.01 8.71
N TYR A 715 6.06 10.19 8.78
CA TYR A 715 5.17 10.16 9.95
C TYR A 715 4.47 8.82 10.10
N SER A 716 4.06 8.51 11.33
CA SER A 716 3.25 7.32 11.62
C SER A 716 1.84 7.71 12.03
N GLU A 717 0.87 7.04 11.44
CA GLU A 717 -0.52 7.15 11.84
C GLU A 717 -0.80 6.33 13.09
N SER A 718 -1.88 6.68 13.76
CA SER A 718 -2.41 5.99 14.93
C SER A 718 -3.93 5.85 14.83
N GLY A 719 -4.47 4.81 15.46
CA GLY A 719 -5.89 4.49 15.45
C GLY A 719 -6.38 3.83 14.16
N GLY A 720 -7.59 3.26 14.25
CA GLY A 720 -8.18 2.44 13.19
C GLY A 720 -7.53 1.06 13.07
N ALA A 721 -8.10 0.22 12.21
CA ALA A 721 -7.68 -1.16 12.00
C ALA A 721 -6.42 -1.30 11.13
N PHE A 722 -6.10 -0.30 10.31
CA PHE A 722 -5.00 -0.35 9.33
C PHE A 722 -4.18 0.95 9.32
N PRO A 723 -3.56 1.36 10.45
CA PRO A 723 -2.69 2.54 10.47
C PRO A 723 -1.44 2.32 9.62
N ALA A 724 -0.90 3.39 9.04
CA ALA A 724 0.31 3.36 8.22
C ALA A 724 1.36 4.37 8.69
N ALA A 725 2.64 4.04 8.59
CA ALA A 725 3.73 4.99 8.52
C ALA A 725 4.01 5.37 7.06
N PHE A 726 4.38 6.62 6.84
CA PHE A 726 4.72 7.16 5.52
C PHE A 726 6.15 7.65 5.54
N ASP A 727 6.86 7.39 4.45
CA ASP A 727 8.18 7.92 4.22
C ASP A 727 8.11 9.41 3.90
N ARG A 728 9.27 10.07 3.98
CA ARG A 728 9.39 11.48 3.59
C ARG A 728 9.10 11.62 2.11
N LEU A 729 8.14 12.48 1.77
CA LEU A 729 7.71 12.75 0.40
C LEU A 729 8.16 14.14 -0.01
N CYS A 730 8.96 14.26 -1.06
CA CYS A 730 9.41 15.55 -1.59
C CYS A 730 9.10 15.71 -3.07
N ASP A 731 8.54 16.85 -3.47
CA ASP A 731 8.27 17.17 -4.88
C ASP A 731 9.11 18.37 -5.34
N GLU A 732 9.40 18.39 -6.64
CA GLU A 732 10.06 19.52 -7.30
C GLU A 732 9.23 20.01 -8.48
N ALA A 733 9.11 21.32 -8.63
CA ALA A 733 8.38 21.94 -9.73
C ALA A 733 9.18 23.10 -10.34
N THR A 734 9.42 23.03 -11.64
CA THR A 734 10.01 24.07 -12.48
C THR A 734 8.97 24.54 -13.47
N GLU A 735 8.65 25.84 -13.45
CA GLU A 735 7.59 26.42 -14.26
C GLU A 735 8.10 27.60 -15.08
N LEU A 736 7.77 27.61 -16.38
CA LEU A 736 7.89 28.76 -17.26
C LEU A 736 6.51 29.44 -17.39
N ARG A 737 6.45 30.74 -17.09
CA ARG A 737 5.25 31.56 -17.32
C ARG A 737 5.55 32.62 -18.37
N LEU A 738 4.66 32.72 -19.34
CA LEU A 738 4.68 33.77 -20.37
C LEU A 738 3.35 34.50 -20.34
N GLY A 739 3.38 35.80 -20.09
CA GLY A 739 2.16 36.56 -19.88
C GLY A 739 2.31 38.05 -20.09
N PHE A 740 1.23 38.76 -19.80
CA PHE A 740 1.25 40.21 -19.72
C PHE A 740 0.32 40.70 -18.63
N ASP A 741 0.71 41.82 -18.06
CA ASP A 741 -0.08 42.60 -17.13
C ASP A 741 -0.66 43.82 -17.83
N ALA A 742 -1.89 44.16 -17.49
CA ALA A 742 -2.56 45.38 -17.94
C ALA A 742 -2.98 46.25 -16.75
N GLU A 743 -2.82 47.56 -16.85
CA GLU A 743 -3.35 48.56 -15.92
C GLU A 743 -4.01 49.69 -16.71
N VAL A 744 -5.34 49.72 -16.72
CA VAL A 744 -6.14 50.64 -17.54
C VAL A 744 -6.84 51.65 -16.63
N PRO A 745 -6.59 52.96 -16.77
CA PRO A 745 -7.25 53.98 -15.94
C PRO A 745 -8.74 54.07 -16.27
N LEU A 746 -9.59 53.88 -15.26
CA LEU A 746 -11.05 54.07 -15.36
C LEU A 746 -11.47 55.47 -14.89
N SER A 747 -10.72 56.04 -13.95
CA SER A 747 -10.88 57.41 -13.44
C SER A 747 -9.54 57.95 -12.91
N SER A 748 -9.54 59.14 -12.33
CA SER A 748 -8.36 59.71 -11.67
C SER A 748 -7.90 58.96 -10.42
N ARG A 749 -8.73 58.03 -9.89
CA ARG A 749 -8.42 57.27 -8.67
C ARG A 749 -8.54 55.76 -8.83
N ILE A 750 -9.10 55.27 -9.93
CA ILE A 750 -9.43 53.84 -10.09
C ILE A 750 -8.83 53.34 -11.40
N ASN A 751 -8.09 52.23 -11.31
CA ASN A 751 -7.55 51.49 -12.44
C ASN A 751 -8.16 50.09 -12.51
N LEU A 752 -8.45 49.62 -13.71
CA LEU A 752 -8.72 48.22 -14.00
C LEU A 752 -7.38 47.47 -14.12
N LEU A 753 -7.27 46.32 -13.47
CA LEU A 753 -6.11 45.45 -13.51
C LEU A 753 -6.47 44.19 -14.32
N GLY A 754 -5.57 43.78 -15.20
CA GLY A 754 -5.70 42.52 -15.93
C GLY A 754 -4.40 41.75 -15.94
N THR A 755 -4.49 40.43 -15.93
CA THR A 755 -3.36 39.51 -16.12
C THR A 755 -3.82 38.35 -17.00
N LEU A 756 -2.99 37.96 -17.97
CA LEU A 756 -3.18 36.74 -18.74
C LEU A 756 -1.82 36.08 -18.93
N GLU A 757 -1.71 34.80 -18.58
CA GLU A 757 -0.48 34.02 -18.72
C GLU A 757 -0.77 32.58 -19.15
N GLY A 758 0.16 32.03 -19.93
CA GLY A 758 0.28 30.59 -20.15
C GLY A 758 1.44 30.05 -19.33
N VAL A 759 1.23 28.90 -18.72
CA VAL A 759 2.19 28.25 -17.83
C VAL A 759 2.52 26.87 -18.38
N HIS A 760 3.81 26.56 -18.37
CA HIS A 760 4.34 25.23 -18.67
C HIS A 760 5.21 24.75 -17.51
N ARG A 761 4.86 23.60 -16.92
CA ARG A 761 5.68 22.86 -15.97
C ARG A 761 6.52 21.83 -16.73
N PHE A 762 7.80 21.73 -16.36
CA PHE A 762 8.73 20.81 -17.03
C PHE A 762 8.67 19.38 -16.50
N GLN A 763 8.28 19.18 -15.25
CA GLN A 763 8.04 17.87 -14.65
C GLN A 763 6.75 17.28 -15.20
N ASP A 764 6.78 16.02 -15.58
CA ASP A 764 5.65 15.23 -16.07
C ASP A 764 5.05 14.32 -14.97
N SER A 765 5.75 14.16 -13.85
CA SER A 765 5.35 13.30 -12.74
C SER A 765 5.88 13.83 -11.39
N GLY A 766 5.20 13.44 -10.31
CA GLY A 766 5.62 13.71 -8.93
C GLY A 766 6.61 12.69 -8.38
N SER A 767 6.81 12.72 -7.07
CA SER A 767 7.49 11.65 -6.34
C SER A 767 6.50 10.55 -5.94
N SER A 768 7.03 9.33 -5.79
CA SER A 768 6.22 8.22 -5.33
C SER A 768 5.80 8.36 -3.87
N VAL A 769 4.56 7.97 -3.58
CA VAL A 769 4.06 7.84 -2.21
C VAL A 769 4.46 6.46 -1.68
N ALA A 770 5.39 6.46 -0.72
CA ALA A 770 5.89 5.26 -0.07
C ALA A 770 5.73 5.34 1.46
N GLY A 771 5.77 4.19 2.11
CA GLY A 771 5.55 4.04 3.55
C GLY A 771 5.35 2.59 3.91
N GLU A 772 4.77 2.28 5.07
CA GLU A 772 4.29 0.97 5.55
C GLU A 772 2.94 1.01 6.25
N VAL A 773 2.05 0.06 5.98
CA VAL A 773 0.90 -0.25 6.81
C VAL A 773 1.43 -0.98 8.05
N ILE A 774 1.30 -0.41 9.24
CA ILE A 774 1.94 -0.93 10.45
C ILE A 774 1.43 -2.36 10.73
N GLY A 775 2.35 -3.33 10.73
CA GLY A 775 2.08 -4.76 10.93
C GLY A 775 1.40 -5.47 9.75
N ILE A 776 1.53 -4.90 8.55
CA ILE A 776 1.07 -5.44 7.26
C ILE A 776 2.13 -5.17 6.23
N GLY A 777 2.48 -3.90 5.99
CA GLY A 777 3.77 -3.50 5.42
C GLY A 777 3.93 -2.34 4.47
N ALA A 778 5.20 -2.14 4.05
CA ALA A 778 5.60 -1.16 3.03
C ALA A 778 4.86 -1.11 1.67
N PHE A 779 4.78 0.07 1.08
CA PHE A 779 4.14 0.26 -0.21
C PHE A 779 4.90 1.31 -0.98
N ASP A 780 4.81 1.23 -2.30
CA ASP A 780 5.28 2.23 -3.25
C ASP A 780 4.21 2.34 -4.34
N LEU A 781 3.42 3.42 -4.30
CA LEU A 781 2.26 3.57 -5.19
C LEU A 781 2.60 4.21 -6.54
N GLY A 782 3.89 4.37 -6.83
CA GLY A 782 4.37 5.09 -8.01
C GLY A 782 4.12 6.59 -7.96
N ALA A 783 4.72 7.28 -8.93
CA ALA A 783 4.60 8.72 -9.09
C ALA A 783 3.31 9.10 -9.84
N PRO A 784 2.49 10.03 -9.34
CA PRO A 784 1.34 10.52 -10.08
C PRO A 784 1.77 11.39 -11.26
N ASP A 785 1.04 11.30 -12.38
CA ASP A 785 1.26 12.15 -13.56
C ASP A 785 0.83 13.60 -13.29
N TYR A 786 1.60 14.54 -13.79
CA TYR A 786 1.37 15.96 -13.66
C TYR A 786 0.76 16.60 -14.90
N GLN A 787 -0.14 17.57 -14.68
CA GLN A 787 -0.62 18.43 -15.76
C GLN A 787 0.42 19.51 -16.05
N GLN A 788 1.02 19.44 -17.23
CA GLN A 788 2.14 20.31 -17.58
C GLN A 788 1.72 21.70 -18.07
N ASP A 789 0.52 21.87 -18.64
CA ASP A 789 0.13 23.11 -19.29
C ASP A 789 -1.20 23.65 -18.76
N TRP A 790 -1.22 24.92 -18.38
CA TRP A 790 -2.47 25.61 -18.04
C TRP A 790 -2.41 27.11 -18.35
N LEU A 791 -3.58 27.74 -18.40
CA LEU A 791 -3.75 29.18 -18.53
C LEU A 791 -4.20 29.76 -17.20
N ARG A 792 -3.81 31.01 -16.93
CA ARG A 792 -4.37 31.82 -15.83
C ARG A 792 -4.83 33.16 -16.35
N ALA A 793 -6.00 33.58 -15.90
CA ALA A 793 -6.51 34.93 -16.09
C ALA A 793 -6.78 35.59 -14.73
N GLY A 794 -6.48 36.89 -14.65
CA GLY A 794 -6.78 37.74 -13.51
C GLY A 794 -7.50 39.01 -13.94
N LEU A 795 -8.53 39.41 -13.19
CA LEU A 795 -9.25 40.67 -13.40
C LEU A 795 -9.53 41.33 -12.05
N GLY A 796 -9.20 42.61 -11.95
CA GLY A 796 -9.28 43.33 -10.68
C GLY A 796 -9.38 44.83 -10.83
N ILE A 797 -9.37 45.50 -9.69
CA ILE A 797 -9.31 46.96 -9.62
C ILE A 797 -8.24 47.38 -8.62
N SER A 798 -7.68 48.56 -8.84
CA SER A 798 -6.96 49.28 -7.79
C SER A 798 -7.51 50.69 -7.61
N ALA A 799 -7.45 51.17 -6.38
CA ALA A 799 -7.92 52.48 -5.97
C ALA A 799 -6.84 53.24 -5.21
N ASP A 800 -6.59 54.49 -5.60
CA ASP A 800 -5.81 55.46 -4.84
C ASP A 800 -6.70 56.10 -3.77
N LEU A 801 -6.30 55.94 -2.52
CA LEU A 801 -6.99 56.40 -1.32
C LEU A 801 -6.27 57.60 -0.67
N GLY A 802 -5.59 58.44 -1.46
CA GLY A 802 -4.99 59.68 -0.97
C GLY A 802 -3.75 59.44 -0.13
N GLY A 803 -2.79 58.70 -0.69
CA GLY A 803 -1.52 58.34 -0.03
C GLY A 803 -1.37 56.84 0.28
N SER A 804 -2.40 56.05 -0.01
CA SER A 804 -2.36 54.58 0.03
C SER A 804 -3.05 53.99 -1.20
N LYS A 805 -2.70 52.76 -1.58
CA LYS A 805 -3.31 52.03 -2.71
C LYS A 805 -3.95 50.75 -2.20
N LEU A 806 -5.23 50.54 -2.52
CA LEU A 806 -5.93 49.27 -2.33
C LEU A 806 -6.07 48.58 -3.69
N SER A 807 -5.82 47.28 -3.76
CA SER A 807 -6.04 46.47 -4.95
C SER A 807 -6.75 45.17 -4.60
N ILE A 808 -7.69 44.77 -5.44
CA ILE A 808 -8.39 43.48 -5.35
C ILE A 808 -8.39 42.86 -6.74
N ILE A 809 -7.94 41.62 -6.86
CA ILE A 809 -7.92 40.88 -8.12
C ILE A 809 -8.49 39.47 -7.90
N ALA A 810 -9.44 39.10 -8.75
CA ALA A 810 -9.90 37.73 -8.84
C ALA A 810 -9.08 37.01 -9.92
N ASN A 811 -8.60 35.83 -9.61
CA ASN A 811 -7.81 34.98 -10.49
C ASN A 811 -8.55 33.66 -10.72
N GLY A 812 -8.31 33.05 -11.87
CA GLY A 812 -8.69 31.68 -12.13
C GLY A 812 -7.78 31.02 -13.16
N THR A 813 -7.67 29.70 -13.07
CA THR A 813 -6.88 28.87 -13.99
C THR A 813 -7.76 27.91 -14.78
N THR A 814 -7.30 27.52 -15.97
CA THR A 814 -7.83 26.30 -16.60
C THR A 814 -7.36 25.11 -15.79
N LYS A 815 -8.22 24.11 -15.55
CA LYS A 815 -7.93 22.88 -14.78
C LYS A 815 -6.47 22.45 -14.97
N GLY A 816 -5.73 22.32 -13.88
CA GLY A 816 -4.29 22.03 -13.82
C GLY A 816 -3.83 21.98 -12.37
N GLU A 817 -2.52 21.97 -12.13
CA GLU A 817 -1.95 21.84 -10.77
C GLU A 817 -1.78 23.14 -9.98
N ALA A 818 -2.50 24.17 -10.39
CA ALA A 818 -2.60 25.45 -9.68
C ALA A 818 -3.93 25.54 -8.92
N ALA A 819 -4.05 26.54 -8.03
CA ALA A 819 -5.32 26.89 -7.43
C ALA A 819 -6.35 27.29 -8.51
N ASP A 820 -7.55 26.71 -8.45
CA ASP A 820 -8.59 26.91 -9.49
C ASP A 820 -9.05 28.36 -9.56
N ALA A 821 -9.35 28.95 -8.40
CA ALA A 821 -9.80 30.32 -8.31
C ALA A 821 -9.48 30.91 -6.94
N TRP A 822 -9.04 32.17 -6.94
CA TRP A 822 -8.77 32.88 -5.69
C TRP A 822 -8.90 34.39 -5.84
N ILE A 823 -9.17 35.06 -4.73
CA ILE A 823 -9.21 36.51 -4.61
C ILE A 823 -7.97 36.94 -3.84
N ALA A 824 -7.21 37.85 -4.44
CA ALA A 824 -6.09 38.50 -3.79
C ALA A 824 -6.50 39.94 -3.43
N ALA A 825 -6.27 40.34 -2.18
CA ALA A 825 -6.48 41.70 -1.72
C ALA A 825 -5.18 42.25 -1.12
N ASN A 826 -4.84 43.49 -1.45
CA ASN A 826 -3.60 44.11 -0.99
C ASN A 826 -3.81 45.60 -0.74
N TRP A 827 -3.30 46.09 0.38
CA TRP A 827 -3.26 47.49 0.73
C TRP A 827 -1.82 47.92 0.99
N SER A 828 -1.41 49.05 0.42
CA SER A 828 -0.03 49.55 0.51
C SER A 828 0.07 51.05 0.73
N ILE A 829 1.14 51.49 1.41
CA ILE A 829 1.52 52.89 1.62
C ILE A 829 2.97 53.09 1.20
N LYS A 830 3.23 54.19 0.48
CA LYS A 830 4.58 54.63 0.10
C LYS A 830 4.99 55.85 0.92
N PHE A 831 6.18 55.85 1.53
CA PHE A 831 6.65 56.92 2.42
C PHE A 831 8.15 57.21 2.31
#